data_AF-A0A6N6KZS5-F1
#
_entry.id   AF-A0A6N6KZS5-F1
#
_cell.length_a   1.000
_cell.length_b   1.000
_cell.length_c   1.000
_cell.angle_alpha   90.00
_cell.angle_beta   90.00
_cell.angle_gamma   90.00
#
_symmetry.space_group_name_H-M   'P 1'
#
loop_
_entity.id
_entity.type
_entity.pdbx_description
1 polymer ?
#
loop_
_entity_poly.entity_id
_entity_poly.type
_entity_poly.pdbx_seq_one_letter_code
_entity_poly.pdbx_strand_id
1 'polypeptide(L)'
;MAVSFYDIIRNAFPFNPTADQDNAMQALAIFLEDNGSERVFILKGYVGTGKTSLLAALAKALLEAQRRFFLVAPTRQAARLVSKQTSLPITTLYAHLYRSEKSSTGEISFVLREDAPPKNSLIIVDQAALVPNRPEKNKDGQLNPNNVLADLITYLKREPSSRVIFVGDAAQLSPLQEDISAALYGPALTQEYGLAHTNIELRRVTQKSSSSGPIISATYLRDMIDKSTFKEQRLAVLKTGDIHLINSDELMDSLGEAYARYGEEDVCLLCNTDRRAVRHNQRIRSSVFKQTSILREGERVVVARDYHQHPELQRLGIPFLGRGELLRVVSLGKIETRGEYTFQTIEIEFEQSNGETARLSALANTGTLLSQSAGFPKKDEQKLRASRKKSYEHLSKEEAAAALASDPYVNALQLKYGYAITADKARGGQWGHVFVDSENVFASGNQQESHRWFYTAITRSFDQLTMIDFPDDWVRYDVPREIEALIADGDDADVKATVVNPARVREIVEPLIEDEEIDALAAPEESPLVAEETPTLELDDLVTEEPAPWQENLEEAVRTPLEDLAPSFEEEPVSGASEELFQSFKEEPATFEDPDLAVSTVLDDLAPSFDEEEPVERRDYMADVSRVLRGAWRILLRLLALLSRIPRRAMVIAVMLIALVMVFPLVANFATTTVGNITAQLTQNAAALLASETPTPEPTATTMPTPTTTPMPLVLGCVEVRELRVRSGPATSFQQVGGLRFEECYEFDAINVERDWVRLREFEGVSDYGWVAIEFLEVIGDIDRLPVMEEDS
;
A
#
# COMPACT_ATOMS: atom_id res chain seq x y z
N MET A 1 26.78 29.26 -27.17
CA MET A 1 26.07 29.16 -25.88
C MET A 1 26.22 27.74 -25.39
N ALA A 2 26.46 27.52 -24.09
CA ALA A 2 26.42 26.16 -23.55
C ALA A 2 25.00 25.61 -23.71
N VAL A 3 24.85 24.40 -24.23
CA VAL A 3 23.54 23.74 -24.36
C VAL A 3 22.97 23.58 -22.96
N SER A 4 21.77 24.09 -22.70
CA SER A 4 21.11 23.96 -21.39
C SER A 4 20.78 22.48 -21.13
N PHE A 5 20.83 22.02 -19.88
CA PHE A 5 20.39 20.66 -19.58
C PHE A 5 18.91 20.43 -19.96
N TYR A 6 18.09 21.50 -19.99
CA TYR A 6 16.73 21.44 -20.52
C TYR A 6 16.72 20.99 -22.00
N ASP A 7 17.56 21.59 -22.85
CA ASP A 7 17.64 21.25 -24.26
C ASP A 7 18.03 19.78 -24.46
N ILE A 8 18.94 19.26 -23.63
CA ILE A 8 19.35 17.86 -23.66
C ILE A 8 18.16 16.94 -23.33
N ILE A 9 17.41 17.24 -22.26
CA ILE A 9 16.21 16.47 -21.91
C ILE A 9 15.16 16.57 -23.03
N ARG A 10 14.90 17.78 -23.53
CA ARG A 10 13.90 18.05 -24.56
C ARG A 10 14.21 17.34 -25.88
N ASN A 11 15.47 17.31 -26.29
CA ASN A 11 15.96 16.60 -27.48
C ASN A 11 15.92 15.08 -27.28
N ALA A 12 16.11 14.59 -26.06
CA ALA A 12 15.94 13.19 -25.72
C ALA A 12 14.47 12.74 -25.65
N PHE A 13 13.52 13.67 -25.46
CA PHE A 13 12.10 13.40 -25.36
C PHE A 13 11.46 13.22 -26.75
N PRO A 14 10.93 12.02 -27.08
CA PRO A 14 10.56 11.68 -28.46
C PRO A 14 9.20 12.20 -28.92
N PHE A 15 8.47 12.93 -28.07
CA PHE A 15 7.12 13.43 -28.34
C PHE A 15 7.06 14.95 -28.25
N ASN A 16 5.93 15.53 -28.67
CA ASN A 16 5.61 16.90 -28.27
C ASN A 16 5.20 16.89 -26.79
N PRO A 17 5.88 17.62 -25.89
CA PRO A 17 5.55 17.61 -24.48
C PRO A 17 4.24 18.36 -24.23
N THR A 18 3.44 17.84 -23.31
CA THR A 18 2.38 18.66 -22.67
C THR A 18 3.02 19.77 -21.84
N ALA A 19 2.29 20.86 -21.56
CA ALA A 19 2.86 21.94 -20.74
C ALA A 19 3.30 21.48 -19.32
N ASP A 20 2.68 20.44 -18.74
CA ASP A 20 3.14 19.88 -17.46
C ASP A 20 4.48 19.16 -17.61
N GLN A 21 4.68 18.44 -18.72
CA GLN A 21 5.95 17.75 -19.01
C GLN A 21 7.04 18.75 -19.33
N ASP A 22 6.73 19.83 -20.06
CA ASP A 22 7.69 20.88 -20.37
C ASP A 22 8.16 21.60 -19.09
N ASN A 23 7.22 22.03 -18.25
CA ASN A 23 7.52 22.57 -16.92
C ASN A 23 8.35 21.60 -16.07
N ALA A 24 8.07 20.29 -16.14
CA ALA A 24 8.86 19.29 -15.45
C ALA A 24 10.29 19.18 -15.99
N MET A 25 10.49 19.25 -17.32
CA MET A 25 11.82 19.25 -17.93
C MET A 25 12.63 20.47 -17.50
N GLN A 26 12.02 21.66 -17.47
CA GLN A 26 12.67 22.89 -17.00
C GLN A 26 13.06 22.78 -15.52
N ALA A 27 12.13 22.36 -14.66
CA ALA A 27 12.39 22.19 -13.24
C ALA A 27 13.45 21.12 -12.96
N LEU A 28 13.48 20.03 -13.73
CA LEU A 28 14.52 19.00 -13.65
C LEU A 28 15.89 19.56 -14.06
N ALA A 29 15.97 20.36 -15.13
CA ALA A 29 17.21 20.99 -15.55
C ALA A 29 17.76 21.90 -14.44
N ILE A 30 16.92 22.78 -13.88
CA ILE A 30 17.28 23.64 -12.76
C ILE A 30 17.75 22.80 -11.57
N PHE A 31 17.00 21.75 -11.19
CA PHE A 31 17.36 20.88 -10.07
C PHE A 31 18.70 20.16 -10.28
N LEU A 32 19.07 19.82 -11.51
CA LEU A 32 20.33 19.12 -11.82
C LEU A 32 21.51 20.08 -11.97
N GLU A 33 21.28 21.33 -12.35
CA GLU A 33 22.29 22.37 -12.48
C GLU A 33 22.50 23.18 -11.20
N ASP A 34 21.51 23.23 -10.31
CA ASP A 34 21.61 23.93 -9.02
C ASP A 34 22.82 23.40 -8.24
N ASN A 35 23.57 24.30 -7.61
CA ASN A 35 24.62 23.96 -6.64
C ASN A 35 24.15 24.17 -5.18
N GLY A 36 22.88 24.51 -5.01
CA GLY A 36 22.22 24.81 -3.74
C GLY A 36 21.89 23.60 -2.88
N SER A 37 21.05 23.85 -1.87
CA SER A 37 20.69 22.92 -0.79
C SER A 37 19.53 21.96 -1.13
N GLU A 38 18.88 22.11 -2.29
CA GLU A 38 17.79 21.23 -2.71
C GLU A 38 18.37 19.88 -3.14
N ARG A 39 18.02 18.83 -2.40
CA ARG A 39 18.55 17.47 -2.61
C ARG A 39 17.49 16.48 -3.07
N VAL A 40 16.22 16.90 -3.08
CA VAL A 40 15.08 16.05 -3.39
C VAL A 40 14.24 16.71 -4.48
N PHE A 41 13.93 15.94 -5.52
CA PHE A 41 12.91 16.30 -6.50
C PHE A 41 11.77 15.29 -6.43
N ILE A 42 10.53 15.75 -6.46
CA ILE A 42 9.34 14.91 -6.45
C ILE A 42 8.60 15.14 -7.77
N LEU A 43 8.56 14.12 -8.61
CA LEU A 43 7.80 14.08 -9.85
C LEU A 43 6.56 13.20 -9.65
N LYS A 44 5.44 13.83 -9.35
CA LYS A 44 4.15 13.15 -9.34
C LYS A 44 3.59 13.08 -10.74
N GLY A 45 2.82 12.06 -11.00
CA GLY A 45 1.95 12.04 -12.16
C GLY A 45 1.05 10.83 -12.13
N TYR A 46 -0.07 10.94 -12.82
CA TYR A 46 -1.06 9.88 -12.86
C TYR A 46 -0.83 8.94 -14.04
N VAL A 47 -1.62 7.88 -14.15
CA VAL A 47 -1.59 7.02 -15.35
C VAL A 47 -1.87 7.87 -16.61
N GLY A 48 -1.20 7.55 -17.72
CA GLY A 48 -1.42 8.23 -19.01
C GLY A 48 -0.78 9.62 -19.15
N THR A 49 -0.15 10.19 -18.12
CA THR A 49 0.47 11.53 -18.16
C THR A 49 1.92 11.54 -18.67
N GLY A 50 2.46 10.38 -19.07
CA GLY A 50 3.78 10.26 -19.71
C GLY A 50 4.99 10.29 -18.77
N LYS A 51 4.81 10.02 -17.47
CA LYS A 51 5.91 9.88 -16.49
C LYS A 51 7.08 9.02 -16.99
N THR A 52 6.78 7.82 -17.50
CA THR A 52 7.81 6.89 -17.96
C THR A 52 8.58 7.44 -19.17
N SER A 53 7.89 8.09 -20.10
CA SER A 53 8.53 8.73 -21.26
C SER A 53 9.49 9.85 -20.82
N LEU A 54 9.07 10.65 -19.84
CA LEU A 54 9.92 11.70 -19.27
C LEU A 54 11.12 11.11 -18.52
N LEU A 55 10.92 10.03 -17.76
CA LEU A 55 12.00 9.31 -17.08
C LEU A 55 13.02 8.72 -18.07
N ALA A 56 12.55 8.13 -19.19
CA ALA A 56 13.41 7.61 -20.23
C ALA A 56 14.24 8.72 -20.90
N ALA A 57 13.62 9.87 -21.21
CA ALA A 57 14.30 11.03 -21.76
C ALA A 57 15.34 11.60 -20.78
N LEU A 58 14.98 11.74 -19.50
CA LEU A 58 15.90 12.17 -18.45
C LEU A 58 17.11 11.25 -18.32
N ALA A 59 16.90 9.94 -18.28
CA ALA A 59 18.00 8.98 -18.20
C ALA A 59 18.92 9.03 -19.42
N LYS A 60 18.36 9.16 -20.64
CA LYS A 60 19.15 9.36 -21.86
C LYS A 60 19.97 10.66 -21.79
N ALA A 61 19.37 11.76 -21.33
CA ALA A 61 20.08 13.02 -21.13
C ALA A 61 21.19 12.94 -20.09
N LEU A 62 20.97 12.21 -18.99
CA LEU A 62 22.00 11.96 -17.97
C LEU A 62 23.17 11.13 -18.52
N LEU A 63 22.90 10.12 -19.35
CA LEU A 63 23.95 9.34 -20.02
C LEU A 63 24.76 10.19 -21.00
N GLU A 64 24.09 11.02 -21.81
CA GLU A 64 24.74 11.95 -22.74
C GLU A 64 25.64 12.96 -22.01
N ALA A 65 25.16 13.50 -20.90
CA ALA A 65 25.91 14.41 -20.04
C ALA A 65 26.93 13.70 -19.11
N GLN A 66 27.12 12.39 -19.25
CA GLN A 66 28.01 11.56 -18.42
C GLN A 66 27.77 11.71 -16.90
N ARG A 67 26.52 12.01 -16.51
CA ARG A 67 26.12 12.11 -15.11
C ARG A 67 25.79 10.73 -14.56
N ARG A 68 26.40 10.39 -13.42
CA ARG A 68 26.16 9.10 -12.76
C ARG A 68 24.79 9.09 -12.10
N PHE A 69 23.98 8.09 -12.41
CA PHE A 69 22.71 7.87 -11.75
C PHE A 69 22.45 6.38 -11.48
N PHE A 70 21.55 6.13 -10.53
CA PHE A 70 21.01 4.81 -10.23
C PHE A 70 19.50 4.87 -10.38
N LEU A 71 18.96 4.02 -11.24
CA LEU A 71 17.53 3.83 -11.37
C LEU A 71 17.11 2.65 -10.47
N VAL A 72 16.15 2.88 -9.58
CA VAL A 72 15.67 1.89 -8.61
C VAL A 72 14.15 1.91 -8.51
N ALA A 73 13.56 0.77 -8.13
CA ALA A 73 12.14 0.67 -7.80
C ALA A 73 11.90 -0.15 -6.50
N PRO A 74 10.83 0.09 -5.74
CA PRO A 74 10.57 -0.61 -4.46
C PRO A 74 10.38 -2.12 -4.60
N THR A 75 9.80 -2.58 -5.70
CA THR A 75 9.52 -4.01 -5.95
C THR A 75 10.16 -4.48 -7.26
N ARG A 76 10.42 -5.79 -7.39
CA ARG A 76 10.89 -6.35 -8.67
C ARG A 76 9.87 -6.24 -9.79
N GLN A 77 8.59 -6.30 -9.46
CA GLN A 77 7.54 -6.13 -10.46
C GLN A 77 7.57 -4.72 -11.05
N ALA A 78 7.67 -3.69 -10.19
CA ALA A 78 7.88 -2.31 -10.62
C ALA A 78 9.18 -2.15 -11.42
N ALA A 79 10.28 -2.75 -10.95
CA ALA A 79 11.55 -2.69 -11.64
C ALA A 79 11.46 -3.27 -13.06
N ARG A 80 10.82 -4.44 -13.22
CA ARG A 80 10.57 -5.07 -14.53
C ARG A 80 9.73 -4.19 -15.45
N LEU A 81 8.65 -3.59 -14.92
CA LEU A 81 7.79 -2.72 -15.71
C LEU A 81 8.59 -1.54 -16.29
N VAL A 82 9.36 -0.87 -15.44
CA VAL A 82 10.21 0.26 -15.86
C VAL A 82 11.30 -0.19 -16.82
N SER A 83 11.95 -1.33 -16.55
CA SER A 83 12.97 -1.93 -17.43
C SER A 83 12.39 -2.18 -18.84
N LYS A 84 11.22 -2.80 -18.93
CA LYS A 84 10.53 -3.07 -20.21
C LYS A 84 10.17 -1.79 -20.96
N GLN A 85 9.77 -0.73 -20.24
CA GLN A 85 9.33 0.53 -20.86
C GLN A 85 10.49 1.46 -21.23
N THR A 86 11.63 1.38 -20.54
CA THR A 86 12.76 2.31 -20.70
C THR A 86 14.00 1.68 -21.32
N SER A 87 14.12 0.35 -21.30
CA SER A 87 15.33 -0.40 -21.67
C SER A 87 16.59 -0.02 -20.86
N LEU A 88 16.40 0.56 -19.67
CA LEU A 88 17.50 0.96 -18.79
C LEU A 88 17.77 -0.08 -17.70
N PRO A 89 19.05 -0.25 -17.28
CA PRO A 89 19.37 -1.03 -16.10
C PRO A 89 18.68 -0.46 -14.85
N ILE A 90 17.93 -1.30 -14.16
CA ILE A 90 17.22 -0.96 -12.93
C ILE A 90 17.38 -2.09 -11.92
N THR A 91 17.47 -1.73 -10.64
CA THR A 91 17.50 -2.68 -9.52
C THR A 91 16.42 -2.36 -8.51
N THR A 92 16.23 -3.21 -7.51
CA THR A 92 15.31 -2.87 -6.42
C THR A 92 15.98 -1.89 -5.46
N LEU A 93 15.19 -1.00 -4.87
CA LEU A 93 15.64 -0.07 -3.83
C LEU A 93 16.28 -0.85 -2.66
N TYR A 94 15.72 -2.01 -2.33
CA TYR A 94 16.25 -2.88 -1.30
C TYR A 94 17.65 -3.41 -1.64
N ALA A 95 17.86 -3.94 -2.84
CA ALA A 95 19.17 -4.41 -3.28
C ALA A 95 20.19 -3.28 -3.41
N HIS A 96 19.74 -2.05 -3.68
CA HIS A 96 20.60 -0.87 -3.71
C HIS A 96 21.10 -0.47 -2.31
N LEU A 97 20.21 -0.49 -1.31
CA LEU A 97 20.49 0.01 0.05
C LEU A 97 21.09 -1.02 1.01
N TYR A 98 20.73 -2.29 0.91
CA TYR A 98 21.06 -3.27 1.94
C TYR A 98 22.08 -4.31 1.47
N ARG A 99 22.94 -4.75 2.39
CA ARG A 99 23.77 -5.96 2.24
C ARG A 99 23.21 -7.06 3.13
N SER A 100 23.30 -8.30 2.68
CA SER A 100 22.96 -9.47 3.50
C SER A 100 24.15 -9.86 4.39
N GLU A 101 23.91 -9.98 5.69
CA GLU A 101 24.87 -10.54 6.65
C GLU A 101 24.32 -11.83 7.25
N LYS A 102 25.18 -12.83 7.44
CA LYS A 102 24.81 -14.05 8.18
C LYS A 102 25.16 -13.83 9.65
N SER A 103 24.16 -13.93 10.51
CA SER A 103 24.39 -13.97 11.96
C SER A 103 25.09 -15.27 12.36
N SER A 104 25.67 -15.29 13.57
CA SER A 104 26.24 -16.51 14.17
C SER A 104 25.20 -17.63 14.33
N THR A 105 23.91 -17.30 14.38
CA THR A 105 22.80 -18.26 14.49
C THR A 105 22.32 -18.77 13.12
N GLY A 106 22.92 -18.34 12.01
CA GLY A 106 22.53 -18.73 10.65
C GLY A 106 21.33 -17.94 10.08
N GLU A 107 20.83 -16.95 10.83
CA GLU A 107 19.79 -16.04 10.36
C GLU A 107 20.42 -14.99 9.43
N ILE A 108 19.76 -14.69 8.30
CA ILE A 108 20.22 -13.61 7.42
C ILE A 108 19.57 -12.31 7.89
N SER A 109 20.39 -11.34 8.29
CA SER A 109 19.95 -9.97 8.51
C SER A 109 20.32 -9.10 7.32
N PHE A 110 19.51 -8.07 7.09
CA PHE A 110 19.78 -7.06 6.08
C PHE A 110 20.18 -5.77 6.76
N VAL A 111 21.43 -5.38 6.55
CA VAL A 111 22.04 -4.22 7.17
C VAL A 111 22.17 -3.15 6.10
N LEU A 112 21.78 -1.92 6.44
CA LEU A 112 22.02 -0.77 5.58
C LEU A 112 23.51 -0.74 5.24
N ARG A 113 23.83 -0.61 3.95
CA ARG A 113 25.21 -0.47 3.48
C ARG A 113 25.96 0.55 4.33
N GLU A 114 27.28 0.40 4.51
CA GLU A 114 28.09 1.36 5.26
C GLU A 114 28.72 2.43 4.35
N ASP A 115 28.93 2.09 3.09
CA ASP A 115 29.45 3.04 2.10
C ASP A 115 28.46 4.18 1.83
N ALA A 116 29.00 5.32 1.40
CA ALA A 116 28.20 6.44 0.92
C ALA A 116 27.89 6.25 -0.58
N PRO A 117 26.80 6.84 -1.10
CA PRO A 117 26.62 6.89 -2.54
C PRO A 117 27.81 7.60 -3.20
N PRO A 118 28.15 7.26 -4.45
CA PRO A 118 29.22 7.95 -5.16
C PRO A 118 28.99 9.46 -5.22
N LYS A 119 30.08 10.24 -5.17
CA LYS A 119 30.02 11.71 -5.31
C LYS A 119 29.25 12.14 -6.56
N ASN A 120 28.47 13.20 -6.42
CA ASN A 120 27.64 13.78 -7.49
C ASN A 120 26.72 12.75 -8.17
N SER A 121 26.25 11.73 -7.46
CA SER A 121 25.34 10.73 -8.02
C SER A 121 23.86 11.10 -7.80
N LEU A 122 23.03 10.65 -8.74
CA LEU A 122 21.59 10.83 -8.69
C LEU A 122 20.89 9.49 -8.45
N ILE A 123 20.06 9.38 -7.42
CA ILE A 123 19.22 8.20 -7.20
C ILE A 123 17.81 8.52 -7.72
N ILE A 124 17.30 7.76 -8.68
CA ILE A 124 15.95 7.93 -9.21
C ILE A 124 15.11 6.75 -8.75
N VAL A 125 14.10 7.03 -7.92
CA VAL A 125 13.19 6.04 -7.34
C VAL A 125 11.85 6.11 -8.08
N ASP A 126 11.59 5.17 -9.00
CA ASP A 126 10.26 5.05 -9.61
C ASP A 126 9.30 4.24 -8.73
N GLN A 127 7.99 4.42 -8.93
CA GLN A 127 6.94 3.89 -8.05
C GLN A 127 7.16 4.26 -6.58
N ALA A 128 7.65 5.47 -6.31
CA ALA A 128 7.96 5.97 -4.96
C ALA A 128 6.74 5.94 -4.01
N ALA A 129 5.52 5.89 -4.56
CA ALA A 129 4.29 5.65 -3.82
C ALA A 129 4.33 4.37 -2.97
N LEU A 130 5.17 3.39 -3.33
CA LEU A 130 5.32 2.11 -2.63
C LEU A 130 6.45 2.10 -1.60
N VAL A 131 7.21 3.20 -1.41
CA VAL A 131 8.29 3.26 -0.43
C VAL A 131 7.71 3.48 0.96
N PRO A 132 7.86 2.53 1.90
CA PRO A 132 7.34 2.69 3.25
C PRO A 132 8.20 3.66 4.07
N ASN A 133 7.54 4.51 4.86
CA ASN A 133 8.12 5.43 5.84
C ASN A 133 8.02 4.91 7.28
N ARG A 134 7.67 3.64 7.46
CA ARG A 134 7.60 2.97 8.76
C ARG A 134 8.12 1.56 8.64
N PRO A 135 8.68 0.99 9.71
CA PRO A 135 9.00 -0.44 9.75
C PRO A 135 7.73 -1.24 9.46
N GLU A 136 7.74 -2.04 8.40
CA GLU A 136 6.61 -2.91 8.11
C GLU A 136 6.53 -4.00 9.19
N LYS A 137 5.43 -3.99 9.95
CA LYS A 137 5.02 -5.16 10.72
C LYS A 137 4.40 -6.15 9.75
N ASN A 138 5.10 -7.23 9.43
CA ASN A 138 4.46 -8.33 8.71
C ASN A 138 3.29 -8.85 9.57
N LYS A 139 2.21 -9.33 8.93
CA LYS A 139 1.09 -9.99 9.62
C LYS A 139 1.56 -11.14 10.53
N ASP A 140 2.75 -11.67 10.27
CA ASP A 140 3.42 -12.71 11.05
C ASP A 140 4.10 -12.23 12.34
N GLY A 141 4.15 -10.92 12.59
CA GLY A 141 4.83 -10.33 13.75
C GLY A 141 6.34 -10.21 13.60
N GLN A 142 6.91 -10.65 12.47
CA GLN A 142 8.29 -10.33 12.09
C GLN A 142 8.34 -8.87 11.63
N LEU A 143 9.07 -8.05 12.37
CA LEU A 143 9.41 -6.70 11.96
C LEU A 143 10.44 -6.81 10.83
N ASN A 144 10.17 -6.20 9.68
CA ASN A 144 11.29 -5.66 8.91
C ASN A 144 11.71 -4.41 9.70
N PRO A 145 12.85 -4.44 10.42
CA PRO A 145 13.21 -3.34 11.32
C PRO A 145 13.49 -2.04 10.56
N ASN A 146 13.66 -2.13 9.25
CA ASN A 146 14.18 -1.06 8.42
C ASN A 146 13.03 -0.18 7.90
N ASN A 147 13.09 1.11 8.22
CA ASN A 147 12.29 2.13 7.57
C ASN A 147 12.99 2.51 6.26
N VAL A 148 12.52 1.97 5.14
CA VAL A 148 13.20 2.07 3.85
C VAL A 148 13.39 3.52 3.41
N LEU A 149 12.40 4.39 3.64
CA LEU A 149 12.55 5.82 3.34
C LEU A 149 13.61 6.49 4.22
N ALA A 150 13.58 6.24 5.53
CA ALA A 150 14.57 6.79 6.45
C ALA A 150 15.98 6.29 6.14
N ASP A 151 16.12 5.03 5.74
CA ASP A 151 17.39 4.42 5.37
C ASP A 151 17.93 4.98 4.06
N LEU A 152 17.07 5.18 3.04
CA LEU A 152 17.44 5.88 1.81
C LEU A 152 17.96 7.28 2.10
N ILE A 153 17.26 8.03 2.96
CA ILE A 153 17.65 9.38 3.35
C ILE A 153 18.96 9.36 4.15
N THR A 154 19.14 8.39 5.04
CA THR A 154 20.38 8.20 5.80
C THR A 154 21.55 7.91 4.88
N TYR A 155 21.36 7.00 3.91
CA TYR A 155 22.33 6.68 2.88
C TYR A 155 22.70 7.92 2.05
N LEU A 156 21.69 8.67 1.57
CA LEU A 156 21.86 9.91 0.82
C LEU A 156 22.64 10.96 1.63
N LYS A 157 22.37 11.11 2.93
CA LYS A 157 23.03 12.09 3.81
C LYS A 157 24.53 11.85 4.00
N ARG A 158 25.04 10.64 3.74
CA ARG A 158 26.48 10.34 3.84
C ARG A 158 27.33 10.99 2.75
N GLU A 159 26.73 11.33 1.61
CA GLU A 159 27.41 12.08 0.55
C GLU A 159 26.56 13.31 0.16
N PRO A 160 26.85 14.49 0.72
CA PRO A 160 26.06 15.72 0.54
C PRO A 160 25.85 16.13 -0.93
N SER A 161 26.78 15.76 -1.81
CA SER A 161 26.69 16.07 -3.24
C SER A 161 25.71 15.18 -4.02
N SER A 162 25.24 14.09 -3.42
CA SER A 162 24.26 13.20 -4.06
C SER A 162 22.82 13.70 -3.88
N ARG A 163 21.98 13.43 -4.88
CA ARG A 163 20.57 13.87 -4.96
C ARG A 163 19.63 12.69 -5.17
N VAL A 164 18.35 12.89 -4.89
CA VAL A 164 17.30 11.90 -5.14
C VAL A 164 16.12 12.51 -5.91
N ILE A 165 15.57 11.73 -6.85
CA ILE A 165 14.31 12.02 -7.54
C ILE A 165 13.30 10.92 -7.17
N PHE A 166 12.18 11.30 -6.57
CA PHE A 166 11.05 10.41 -6.34
C PHE A 166 10.04 10.57 -7.47
N VAL A 167 9.73 9.48 -8.17
CA VAL A 167 8.75 9.44 -9.25
C VAL A 167 7.61 8.50 -8.84
N GLY A 168 6.36 8.94 -8.99
CA GLY A 168 5.24 8.06 -8.66
C GLY A 168 3.86 8.64 -8.89
N ASP A 169 2.85 7.82 -8.58
CA ASP A 169 1.44 8.14 -8.76
C ASP A 169 0.76 8.25 -7.39
N ALA A 170 0.38 9.47 -7.03
CA ALA A 170 -0.20 9.77 -5.72
C ALA A 170 -1.65 9.33 -5.56
N ALA A 171 -2.34 8.86 -6.61
CA ALA A 171 -3.70 8.31 -6.53
C ALA A 171 -3.72 6.77 -6.33
N GLN A 172 -2.59 6.09 -6.52
CA GLN A 172 -2.49 4.66 -6.21
C GLN A 172 -2.56 4.40 -4.70
N LEU A 173 -2.71 3.13 -4.33
CA LEU A 173 -2.64 2.68 -2.95
C LEU A 173 -1.29 3.01 -2.31
N SER A 174 -1.34 3.73 -1.20
CA SER A 174 -0.20 4.05 -0.34
C SER A 174 0.43 2.79 0.29
N PRO A 175 1.63 2.88 0.89
CA PRO A 175 2.19 1.78 1.66
C PRO A 175 1.24 1.36 2.79
N LEU A 176 1.34 0.10 3.24
CA LEU A 176 0.46 -0.39 4.31
C LEU A 176 0.67 0.45 5.58
N GLN A 177 -0.42 0.85 6.24
CA GLN A 177 -0.41 1.69 7.46
C GLN A 177 -0.03 3.17 7.23
N GLU A 178 -0.11 3.64 5.98
CA GLU A 178 0.06 5.05 5.61
C GLU A 178 -1.13 5.54 4.77
N ASP A 179 -1.69 6.70 5.12
CA ASP A 179 -2.76 7.32 4.32
C ASP A 179 -2.18 7.93 3.03
N ILE A 180 -0.98 8.50 3.12
CA ILE A 180 -0.26 9.16 2.02
C ILE A 180 1.19 8.70 2.04
N SER A 181 1.76 8.40 0.86
CA SER A 181 3.19 8.09 0.72
C SER A 181 4.05 9.30 1.12
N ALA A 182 4.85 9.15 2.18
CA ALA A 182 5.77 10.20 2.61
C ALA A 182 6.84 10.54 1.56
N ALA A 183 7.26 9.57 0.74
CA ALA A 183 8.22 9.79 -0.35
C ALA A 183 7.67 10.72 -1.45
N LEU A 184 6.35 10.76 -1.63
CA LEU A 184 5.66 11.67 -2.54
C LEU A 184 5.04 12.88 -1.81
N TYR A 185 5.34 13.10 -0.53
CA TYR A 185 4.78 14.19 0.25
C TYR A 185 5.88 15.10 0.78
N GLY A 186 6.14 16.18 0.05
CA GLY A 186 7.17 17.17 0.34
C GLY A 186 7.20 17.65 1.80
N PRO A 187 6.06 18.01 2.43
CA PRO A 187 6.05 18.42 3.83
C PRO A 187 6.59 17.34 4.80
N ALA A 188 6.35 16.04 4.55
CA ALA A 188 6.95 14.99 5.38
C ALA A 188 8.49 14.97 5.23
N LEU A 189 9.01 15.12 4.00
CA LEU A 189 10.46 15.16 3.75
C LEU A 189 11.14 16.37 4.41
N THR A 190 10.46 17.51 4.44
CA THR A 190 11.00 18.70 5.11
C THR A 190 10.87 18.64 6.62
N GLN A 191 9.70 18.25 7.15
CA GLN A 191 9.43 18.26 8.60
C GLN A 191 10.12 17.11 9.34
N GLU A 192 10.11 15.89 8.78
CA GLU A 192 10.69 14.71 9.44
C GLU A 192 12.19 14.58 9.15
N TYR A 193 12.63 14.95 7.95
CA TYR A 193 13.99 14.69 7.49
C TYR A 193 14.85 15.93 7.26
N GLY A 194 14.28 17.14 7.32
CA GLY A 194 15.00 18.39 7.11
C GLY A 194 15.52 18.57 5.68
N LEU A 195 14.87 17.95 4.69
CA LEU A 195 15.27 18.03 3.28
C LEU A 195 14.41 19.05 2.53
N ALA A 196 15.07 20.02 1.90
CA ALA A 196 14.45 20.89 0.91
C ALA A 196 14.12 20.08 -0.35
N HIS A 197 12.97 20.37 -0.95
CA HIS A 197 12.44 19.62 -2.07
C HIS A 197 11.82 20.53 -3.14
N THR A 198 11.93 20.12 -4.39
CA THR A 198 11.11 20.62 -5.49
C THR A 198 9.97 19.63 -5.75
N ASN A 199 8.76 20.10 -6.04
CA ASN A 199 7.62 19.23 -6.38
C ASN A 199 6.97 19.69 -7.69
N ILE A 200 6.80 18.75 -8.62
CA ILE A 200 6.08 18.93 -9.89
C ILE A 200 5.07 17.79 -10.04
N GLU A 201 3.91 18.09 -10.60
CA GLU A 201 2.84 17.12 -10.82
C GLU A 201 2.34 17.15 -12.27
N LEU A 202 2.40 16.00 -12.93
CA LEU A 202 1.88 15.80 -14.29
C LEU A 202 0.40 15.41 -14.21
N ARG A 203 -0.49 16.32 -14.62
CA ARG A 203 -1.95 16.11 -14.58
C ARG A 203 -2.52 15.82 -15.96
N ARG A 204 -2.06 16.47 -17.02
CA ARG A 204 -2.63 16.29 -18.38
C ARG A 204 -2.39 14.87 -18.93
N VAL A 205 -3.45 14.27 -19.48
CA VAL A 205 -3.37 12.97 -20.16
C VAL A 205 -2.78 13.19 -21.56
N THR A 206 -1.84 12.33 -21.96
CA THR A 206 -1.21 12.41 -23.28
C THR A 206 -2.21 12.07 -24.39
N GLN A 207 -2.00 12.63 -25.59
CA GLN A 207 -2.84 12.34 -26.78
C GLN A 207 -2.94 10.85 -27.09
N LYS A 208 -1.88 10.06 -26.88
CA LYS A 208 -1.91 8.59 -27.07
C LYS A 208 -2.88 7.89 -26.11
N SER A 209 -3.10 8.48 -24.94
CA SER A 209 -3.86 7.89 -23.83
C SER A 209 -5.28 8.46 -23.71
N SER A 210 -5.61 9.50 -24.46
CA SER A 210 -6.86 10.26 -24.36
C SER A 210 -8.10 9.48 -24.80
N SER A 211 -7.93 8.43 -25.60
CA SER A 211 -9.03 7.59 -26.09
C SER A 211 -9.25 6.32 -25.26
N SER A 212 -8.42 6.06 -24.25
CA SER A 212 -8.49 4.82 -23.47
C SER A 212 -9.54 4.95 -22.35
N GLY A 213 -10.55 4.10 -22.38
CA GLY A 213 -11.62 4.03 -21.39
C GLY A 213 -11.09 3.88 -19.95
N PRO A 214 -10.20 2.91 -19.67
CA PRO A 214 -9.59 2.76 -18.35
C PRO A 214 -8.84 4.01 -17.87
N ILE A 215 -8.10 4.70 -18.76
CA ILE A 215 -7.34 5.91 -18.39
C ILE A 215 -8.27 7.10 -18.11
N ILE A 216 -9.33 7.26 -18.89
CA ILE A 216 -10.34 8.30 -18.64
C ILE A 216 -11.07 8.03 -17.32
N SER A 217 -11.45 6.77 -17.08
CA SER A 217 -12.07 6.34 -15.82
C SER A 217 -11.13 6.59 -14.62
N ALA A 218 -9.84 6.30 -14.78
CA ALA A 218 -8.82 6.59 -13.78
C ALA A 218 -8.66 8.10 -13.55
N THR A 219 -8.78 8.91 -14.60
CA THR A 219 -8.72 10.37 -14.53
C THR A 219 -9.90 10.95 -13.73
N TYR A 220 -11.08 10.35 -13.87
CA TYR A 220 -12.24 10.68 -13.03
C TYR A 220 -12.03 10.28 -11.56
N LEU A 221 -11.53 9.07 -11.31
CA LEU A 221 -11.26 8.59 -9.95
C LEU A 221 -10.22 9.44 -9.20
N ARG A 222 -9.11 9.81 -9.85
CA ARG A 222 -8.09 10.65 -9.20
C ARG A 222 -8.61 12.04 -8.87
N ASP A 223 -9.49 12.61 -9.70
CA ASP A 223 -10.08 13.93 -9.45
C ASP A 223 -10.97 13.88 -8.20
N MET A 224 -11.75 12.80 -8.04
CA MET A 224 -12.52 12.56 -6.81
C MET A 224 -11.62 12.34 -5.58
N ILE A 225 -10.52 11.59 -5.74
CA ILE A 225 -9.54 11.36 -4.65
C ILE A 225 -8.90 12.67 -4.21
N ASP A 226 -8.47 13.50 -5.16
CA ASP A 226 -7.83 14.78 -4.90
C ASP A 226 -8.78 15.78 -4.22
N LYS A 227 -10.01 15.93 -4.76
CA LYS A 227 -11.03 16.85 -4.24
C LYS A 227 -11.73 16.32 -2.99
N SER A 228 -11.50 15.05 -2.63
CA SER A 228 -12.21 14.35 -1.54
C SER A 228 -13.75 14.36 -1.72
N THR A 229 -14.22 14.35 -2.97
CA THR A 229 -15.65 14.47 -3.35
C THR A 229 -16.34 13.11 -3.44
N PHE A 230 -16.30 12.34 -2.36
CA PHE A 230 -16.82 10.97 -2.32
C PHE A 230 -18.34 10.87 -2.04
N LYS A 231 -18.95 11.93 -1.50
CA LYS A 231 -20.34 11.92 -1.04
C LYS A 231 -21.38 12.05 -2.15
N GLU A 232 -20.99 12.57 -3.32
CA GLU A 232 -21.91 12.96 -4.39
C GLU A 232 -21.86 12.04 -5.62
N GLN A 233 -20.86 11.16 -5.72
CA GLN A 233 -20.60 10.37 -6.92
C GLN A 233 -20.30 8.92 -6.53
N ARG A 234 -21.20 7.99 -6.87
CA ARG A 234 -21.13 6.59 -6.42
C ARG A 234 -20.14 5.72 -7.22
N LEU A 235 -19.07 6.31 -7.77
CA LEU A 235 -18.04 5.74 -8.66
C LEU A 235 -18.46 5.67 -10.14
N ALA A 236 -17.55 5.98 -11.07
CA ALA A 236 -17.84 5.89 -12.51
C ALA A 236 -16.72 5.22 -13.32
N VAL A 237 -17.09 4.18 -14.06
CA VAL A 237 -16.31 3.64 -15.17
C VAL A 237 -16.96 4.08 -16.48
N LEU A 238 -16.16 4.60 -17.42
CA LEU A 238 -16.66 5.06 -18.71
C LEU A 238 -16.84 3.87 -19.66
N LYS A 239 -18.09 3.53 -19.99
CA LYS A 239 -18.41 2.48 -20.94
C LYS A 239 -17.90 2.85 -22.33
N THR A 240 -16.90 2.11 -22.75
CA THR A 240 -16.13 2.28 -23.98
C THR A 240 -15.91 0.90 -24.61
N GLY A 241 -15.30 0.87 -25.81
CA GLY A 241 -15.02 -0.39 -26.52
C GLY A 241 -13.99 -1.27 -25.82
N ASP A 242 -13.16 -0.71 -24.96
CA ASP A 242 -12.08 -1.35 -24.20
C ASP A 242 -12.47 -1.68 -22.74
N ILE A 243 -13.73 -1.46 -22.36
CA ILE A 243 -14.27 -1.84 -21.05
C ILE A 243 -15.50 -2.73 -21.24
N HIS A 244 -15.43 -3.97 -20.78
CA HIS A 244 -16.53 -4.92 -20.76
C HIS A 244 -17.17 -4.98 -19.37
N LEU A 245 -18.49 -5.15 -19.32
CA LEU A 245 -19.25 -5.38 -18.10
C LEU A 245 -19.86 -6.77 -18.25
N ILE A 246 -19.62 -7.64 -17.28
CA ILE A 246 -20.10 -9.02 -17.29
C ILE A 246 -20.70 -9.38 -15.94
N ASN A 247 -21.58 -10.37 -15.95
CA ASN A 247 -22.07 -11.00 -14.74
C ASN A 247 -21.14 -12.15 -14.30
N SER A 248 -21.23 -12.57 -13.04
CA SER A 248 -20.40 -13.63 -12.45
C SER A 248 -20.51 -15.01 -13.13
N ASP A 249 -21.61 -15.29 -13.83
CA ASP A 249 -21.84 -16.52 -14.60
C ASP A 249 -21.03 -16.54 -15.91
N GLU A 250 -20.83 -15.38 -16.54
CA GLU A 250 -20.03 -15.22 -17.77
C GLU A 250 -18.51 -15.20 -17.52
N LEU A 251 -18.09 -15.10 -16.25
CA LEU A 251 -16.69 -14.89 -15.87
C LEU A 251 -15.73 -15.98 -16.40
N MET A 252 -16.09 -17.25 -16.27
CA MET A 252 -15.19 -18.35 -16.62
C MET A 252 -15.00 -18.45 -18.14
N ASP A 253 -16.06 -18.21 -18.91
CA ASP A 253 -16.01 -18.23 -20.37
C ASP A 253 -15.20 -17.02 -20.87
N SER A 254 -15.48 -15.82 -20.33
CA SER A 254 -14.74 -14.60 -20.64
C SER A 254 -13.23 -14.72 -20.32
N LEU A 255 -12.88 -15.35 -19.20
CA LEU A 255 -11.48 -15.65 -18.87
C LEU A 255 -10.86 -16.64 -19.86
N GLY A 256 -11.59 -17.67 -20.29
CA GLY A 256 -11.14 -18.61 -21.30
C GLY A 256 -10.81 -17.92 -22.63
N GLU A 257 -11.68 -17.02 -23.08
CA GLU A 257 -11.46 -16.21 -24.28
C GLU A 257 -10.27 -15.26 -24.13
N ALA A 258 -10.15 -14.59 -22.97
CA ALA A 258 -9.04 -13.71 -22.67
C ALA A 258 -7.70 -14.47 -22.69
N TYR A 259 -7.61 -15.63 -22.04
CA TYR A 259 -6.39 -16.44 -22.06
C TYR A 259 -6.05 -16.94 -23.47
N ALA A 260 -7.04 -17.27 -24.30
CA ALA A 260 -6.80 -17.67 -25.69
C ALA A 260 -6.25 -16.51 -26.55
N ARG A 261 -6.65 -15.27 -26.26
CA ARG A 261 -6.23 -14.07 -26.99
C ARG A 261 -4.90 -13.50 -26.52
N TYR A 262 -4.71 -13.39 -25.20
CA TYR A 262 -3.59 -12.66 -24.58
C TYR A 262 -2.50 -13.59 -24.03
N GLY A 263 -2.78 -14.88 -23.84
CA GLY A 263 -1.92 -15.78 -23.10
C GLY A 263 -2.17 -15.72 -21.59
N GLU A 264 -1.74 -16.76 -20.87
CA GLU A 264 -1.96 -16.83 -19.42
C GLU A 264 -1.26 -15.70 -18.68
N GLU A 265 -0.10 -15.26 -19.15
CA GLU A 265 0.77 -14.27 -18.53
C GLU A 265 0.21 -12.85 -18.53
N ASP A 266 -0.57 -12.50 -19.55
CA ASP A 266 -1.04 -11.13 -19.83
C ASP A 266 -2.53 -10.93 -19.49
N VAL A 267 -3.09 -11.87 -18.72
CA VAL A 267 -4.42 -11.79 -18.12
C VAL A 267 -4.29 -11.86 -16.59
N CYS A 268 -5.09 -11.06 -15.88
CA CYS A 268 -5.13 -11.08 -14.43
C CYS A 268 -6.52 -10.75 -13.88
N LEU A 269 -6.96 -11.49 -12.85
CA LEU A 269 -8.15 -11.13 -12.07
C LEU A 269 -7.75 -10.45 -10.77
N LEU A 270 -8.32 -9.28 -10.51
CA LEU A 270 -8.13 -8.51 -9.29
C LEU A 270 -9.38 -8.55 -8.40
N CYS A 271 -9.17 -8.79 -7.11
CA CYS A 271 -10.24 -8.82 -6.10
C CYS A 271 -9.78 -8.18 -4.78
N ASN A 272 -10.71 -7.84 -3.90
CA ASN A 272 -10.39 -7.06 -2.70
C ASN A 272 -9.65 -7.88 -1.59
N THR A 273 -9.86 -9.20 -1.50
CA THR A 273 -9.36 -10.01 -0.37
C THR A 273 -8.62 -11.28 -0.80
N ASP A 274 -7.70 -11.76 0.05
CA ASP A 274 -7.00 -13.03 -0.16
C ASP A 274 -7.97 -14.23 -0.24
N ARG A 275 -9.07 -14.21 0.55
CA ARG A 275 -10.11 -15.25 0.52
C ARG A 275 -10.79 -15.33 -0.85
N ARG A 276 -11.14 -14.18 -1.45
CA ARG A 276 -11.71 -14.13 -2.80
C ARG A 276 -10.70 -14.56 -3.87
N ALA A 277 -9.44 -14.13 -3.74
CA ALA A 277 -8.38 -14.56 -4.65
C ALA A 277 -8.25 -16.09 -4.66
N VAL A 278 -8.27 -16.74 -3.50
CA VAL A 278 -8.21 -18.21 -3.40
C VAL A 278 -9.42 -18.86 -4.09
N ARG A 279 -10.64 -18.37 -3.83
CA ARG A 279 -11.87 -18.86 -4.44
C ARG A 279 -11.83 -18.75 -5.98
N HIS A 280 -11.46 -17.58 -6.51
CA HIS A 280 -11.32 -17.37 -7.95
C HIS A 280 -10.26 -18.26 -8.55
N ASN A 281 -9.08 -18.35 -7.94
CA ASN A 281 -8.03 -19.24 -8.42
C ASN A 281 -8.49 -20.69 -8.49
N GLN A 282 -9.21 -21.20 -7.49
CA GLN A 282 -9.76 -22.55 -7.52
C GLN A 282 -10.75 -22.75 -8.67
N ARG A 283 -11.68 -21.80 -8.86
CA ARG A 283 -12.65 -21.83 -9.97
C ARG A 283 -11.97 -21.77 -11.34
N ILE A 284 -10.98 -20.89 -11.51
CA ILE A 284 -10.23 -20.77 -12.76
C ILE A 284 -9.53 -22.09 -13.08
N ARG A 285 -8.88 -22.70 -12.09
CA ARG A 285 -8.20 -23.99 -12.27
C ARG A 285 -9.16 -25.12 -12.67
N SER A 286 -10.27 -25.26 -11.96
CA SER A 286 -11.21 -26.36 -12.20
C SER A 286 -12.06 -26.13 -13.45
N SER A 287 -12.49 -24.91 -13.72
CA SER A 287 -13.41 -24.58 -14.81
C SER A 287 -12.69 -24.28 -16.12
N VAL A 288 -11.65 -23.44 -16.11
CA VAL A 288 -10.95 -23.02 -17.33
C VAL A 288 -9.88 -24.03 -17.71
N PHE A 289 -8.99 -24.38 -16.78
CA PHE A 289 -7.86 -25.28 -17.06
C PHE A 289 -8.16 -26.77 -16.86
N LYS A 290 -9.35 -27.11 -16.36
CA LYS A 290 -9.79 -28.49 -16.04
C LYS A 290 -8.76 -29.27 -15.19
N GLN A 291 -8.12 -28.57 -14.24
CA GLN A 291 -7.08 -29.13 -13.38
C GLN A 291 -7.65 -29.55 -12.02
N THR A 292 -7.27 -30.75 -11.59
CA THR A 292 -7.59 -31.31 -10.26
C THR A 292 -6.35 -31.50 -9.38
N SER A 293 -5.15 -31.44 -9.96
CA SER A 293 -3.90 -31.52 -9.20
C SER A 293 -3.67 -30.27 -8.36
N ILE A 294 -2.84 -30.39 -7.32
CA ILE A 294 -2.44 -29.23 -6.48
C ILE A 294 -1.53 -28.27 -7.27
N LEU A 295 -0.69 -28.79 -8.16
CA LEU A 295 0.16 -27.98 -9.05
C LEU A 295 0.20 -28.63 -10.44
N ARG A 296 0.38 -27.80 -11.47
CA ARG A 296 0.74 -28.24 -12.83
C ARG A 296 2.06 -27.63 -13.29
N GLU A 297 2.66 -28.19 -14.34
CA GLU A 297 3.70 -27.49 -15.08
C GLU A 297 3.09 -26.29 -15.81
N GLY A 298 3.81 -25.19 -15.87
CA GLY A 298 3.32 -23.89 -16.35
C GLY A 298 2.50 -23.10 -15.32
N GLU A 299 2.30 -23.61 -14.10
CA GLU A 299 1.48 -22.95 -13.07
C GLU A 299 1.94 -21.51 -12.80
N ARG A 300 0.98 -20.57 -12.77
CA ARG A 300 1.23 -19.22 -12.28
C ARG A 300 1.04 -19.20 -10.76
N VAL A 301 2.09 -18.82 -10.05
CA VAL A 301 2.07 -18.73 -8.58
C VAL A 301 2.61 -17.40 -8.11
N VAL A 302 2.21 -17.00 -6.92
CA VAL A 302 2.66 -15.78 -6.24
C VAL A 302 3.34 -16.17 -4.94
N VAL A 303 4.49 -15.57 -4.66
CA VAL A 303 5.18 -15.71 -3.38
C VAL A 303 4.30 -15.18 -2.25
N ALA A 304 3.91 -16.04 -1.33
CA ALA A 304 3.03 -15.69 -0.21
C ALA A 304 3.79 -14.98 0.93
N ARG A 305 5.07 -15.31 1.08
CA ARG A 305 5.99 -14.77 2.09
C ARG A 305 7.40 -14.75 1.53
N ASP A 306 8.17 -13.74 1.92
CA ASP A 306 9.55 -13.56 1.49
C ASP A 306 10.36 -14.85 1.61
N TYR A 307 10.97 -15.27 0.50
CA TYR A 307 11.76 -16.47 0.38
C TYR A 307 13.24 -16.12 0.31
N HIS A 308 13.94 -16.47 1.37
CA HIS A 308 15.34 -16.11 1.59
C HIS A 308 16.28 -17.33 1.43
N GLN A 309 17.58 -17.08 1.57
CA GLN A 309 18.60 -18.09 1.84
C GLN A 309 18.79 -19.18 0.76
N HIS A 310 18.36 -18.95 -0.49
CA HIS A 310 18.60 -19.89 -1.58
C HIS A 310 19.96 -19.64 -2.25
N PRO A 311 20.82 -20.65 -2.49
CA PRO A 311 22.14 -20.48 -3.10
C PRO A 311 22.09 -19.79 -4.47
N GLU A 312 21.10 -20.14 -5.29
CA GLU A 312 20.94 -19.54 -6.62
C GLU A 312 20.55 -18.06 -6.56
N LEU A 313 19.78 -17.64 -5.54
CA LEU A 313 19.47 -16.22 -5.35
C LEU A 313 20.75 -15.44 -4.99
N GLN A 314 21.59 -16.00 -4.12
CA GLN A 314 22.89 -15.41 -3.77
C GLN A 314 23.81 -15.30 -4.99
N ARG A 315 23.85 -16.34 -5.83
CA ARG A 315 24.63 -16.36 -7.09
C ARG A 315 24.20 -15.23 -8.04
N LEU A 316 22.90 -14.94 -8.08
CA LEU A 316 22.31 -13.89 -8.91
C LEU A 316 22.35 -12.49 -8.25
N GLY A 317 22.86 -12.37 -7.02
CA GLY A 317 22.82 -11.11 -6.27
C GLY A 317 21.41 -10.68 -5.85
N ILE A 318 20.45 -11.62 -5.82
CA ILE A 318 19.06 -11.38 -5.43
C ILE A 318 18.93 -11.67 -3.92
N PRO A 319 18.51 -10.70 -3.09
CA PRO A 319 18.47 -10.89 -1.64
C PRO A 319 17.36 -11.88 -1.22
N PHE A 320 16.20 -11.85 -1.90
CA PHE A 320 15.06 -12.73 -1.66
C PHE A 320 14.06 -12.70 -2.81
N LEU A 321 13.14 -13.68 -2.85
CA LEU A 321 11.87 -13.54 -3.58
C LEU A 321 10.83 -12.90 -2.68
N GLY A 322 10.36 -11.71 -3.01
CA GLY A 322 9.45 -10.92 -2.18
C GLY A 322 7.99 -11.37 -2.28
N ARG A 323 7.24 -11.17 -1.19
CA ARG A 323 5.80 -11.36 -1.16
C ARG A 323 5.11 -10.59 -2.29
N GLY A 324 4.21 -11.26 -3.00
CA GLY A 324 3.49 -10.68 -4.15
C GLY A 324 4.16 -10.93 -5.49
N GLU A 325 5.39 -11.42 -5.53
CA GLU A 325 6.06 -11.70 -6.82
C GLU A 325 5.46 -12.90 -7.54
N LEU A 326 5.20 -12.70 -8.83
CA LEU A 326 4.73 -13.74 -9.75
C LEU A 326 5.89 -14.60 -10.25
N LEU A 327 5.70 -15.91 -10.16
CA LEU A 327 6.60 -16.96 -10.64
C LEU A 327 5.84 -17.91 -11.56
N ARG A 328 6.58 -18.63 -12.39
CA ARG A 328 6.06 -19.75 -13.20
C ARG A 328 6.67 -21.05 -12.71
N VAL A 329 5.86 -22.07 -12.48
CA VAL A 329 6.35 -23.42 -12.20
C VAL A 329 6.73 -24.08 -13.51
N VAL A 330 8.00 -24.49 -13.66
CA VAL A 330 8.53 -25.10 -14.89
C VAL A 330 8.40 -26.62 -14.83
N SER A 331 8.79 -27.22 -13.72
CA SER A 331 8.79 -28.67 -13.55
C SER A 331 8.40 -29.07 -12.13
N LEU A 332 7.76 -30.24 -12.02
CA LEU A 332 7.31 -30.80 -10.75
C LEU A 332 8.21 -31.98 -10.34
N GLY A 333 8.72 -31.91 -9.13
CA GLY A 333 9.55 -32.94 -8.52
C GLY A 333 8.81 -33.76 -7.46
N LYS A 334 9.60 -34.31 -6.55
CA LYS A 334 9.14 -35.23 -5.50
C LYS A 334 8.19 -34.54 -4.52
N ILE A 335 7.12 -35.25 -4.17
CA ILE A 335 6.18 -34.89 -3.10
C ILE A 335 6.62 -35.56 -1.80
N GLU A 336 6.63 -34.81 -0.71
CA GLU A 336 6.97 -35.28 0.63
C GLU A 336 6.00 -34.75 1.68
N THR A 337 5.76 -35.54 2.71
CA THR A 337 4.93 -35.14 3.86
C THR A 337 5.79 -35.04 5.12
N ARG A 338 5.57 -33.99 5.93
CA ARG A 338 6.15 -33.85 7.28
C ARG A 338 5.05 -33.47 8.26
N GLY A 339 4.71 -34.41 9.15
CA GLY A 339 3.52 -34.27 9.98
C GLY A 339 2.26 -34.27 9.11
N GLU A 340 1.45 -33.23 9.22
CA GLU A 340 0.22 -33.02 8.42
C GLU A 340 0.46 -32.15 7.17
N TYR A 341 1.68 -31.67 6.94
CA TYR A 341 1.98 -30.70 5.89
C TYR A 341 2.66 -31.36 4.68
N THR A 342 2.23 -30.94 3.48
CA THR A 342 2.70 -31.49 2.21
C THR A 342 3.60 -30.50 1.48
N PHE A 343 4.73 -31.00 1.03
CA PHE A 343 5.76 -30.26 0.34
C PHE A 343 6.02 -30.90 -1.03
N GLN A 344 6.42 -30.08 -1.98
CA GLN A 344 6.81 -30.56 -3.29
C GLN A 344 8.04 -29.80 -3.78
N THR A 345 9.05 -30.52 -4.26
CA THR A 345 10.15 -29.89 -4.98
C THR A 345 9.62 -29.39 -6.30
N ILE A 346 9.87 -28.12 -6.62
CA ILE A 346 9.47 -27.49 -7.88
C ILE A 346 10.63 -26.71 -8.46
N GLU A 347 10.72 -26.67 -9.78
CA GLU A 347 11.54 -25.69 -10.47
C GLU A 347 10.67 -24.48 -10.79
N ILE A 348 11.10 -23.31 -10.33
CA ILE A 348 10.43 -22.05 -10.61
C ILE A 348 11.26 -21.21 -11.57
N GLU A 349 10.57 -20.41 -12.37
CA GLU A 349 11.14 -19.40 -13.25
C GLU A 349 10.56 -18.04 -12.91
N PHE A 350 11.42 -17.03 -12.95
CA PHE A 350 11.04 -15.64 -12.79
C PHE A 350 11.99 -14.75 -13.56
N GLU A 351 11.51 -13.59 -13.99
CA GLU A 351 12.35 -12.60 -14.66
C GLU A 351 13.01 -11.70 -13.61
N GLN A 352 14.25 -11.34 -13.90
CA GLN A 352 15.09 -10.45 -13.12
C GLN A 352 14.88 -9.00 -13.56
N SER A 353 15.38 -8.03 -12.79
CA SER A 353 15.21 -6.61 -13.11
C SER A 353 16.01 -6.16 -14.35
N ASN A 354 17.03 -6.93 -14.75
CA ASN A 354 17.78 -6.74 -15.99
C ASN A 354 17.07 -7.32 -17.23
N GLY A 355 15.87 -7.89 -17.08
CA GLY A 355 15.09 -8.50 -18.16
C GLY A 355 15.45 -9.96 -18.46
N GLU A 356 16.47 -10.53 -17.81
CA GLU A 356 16.83 -11.94 -17.99
C GLU A 356 15.93 -12.86 -17.16
N THR A 357 15.68 -14.07 -17.64
CA THR A 357 14.96 -15.10 -16.89
C THR A 357 15.91 -15.92 -16.03
N ALA A 358 15.58 -16.11 -14.76
CA ALA A 358 16.28 -16.99 -13.84
C ALA A 358 15.40 -18.20 -13.47
N ARG A 359 16.06 -19.32 -13.15
CA ARG A 359 15.40 -20.52 -12.65
C ARG A 359 16.06 -21.01 -11.37
N LEU A 360 15.27 -21.57 -10.46
CA LEU A 360 15.82 -22.26 -9.30
C LEU A 360 14.90 -23.40 -8.84
N SER A 361 15.49 -24.42 -8.22
CA SER A 361 14.76 -25.55 -7.62
C SER A 361 14.52 -25.29 -6.14
N ALA A 362 13.27 -25.22 -5.73
CA ALA A 362 12.88 -24.97 -4.34
C ALA A 362 11.93 -26.05 -3.81
N LEU A 363 11.99 -26.29 -2.49
CA LEU A 363 10.95 -27.05 -1.80
C LEU A 363 9.80 -26.10 -1.45
N ALA A 364 8.61 -26.34 -2.01
CA ALA A 364 7.43 -25.53 -1.77
C ALA A 364 6.46 -26.18 -0.78
N ASN A 365 5.90 -25.39 0.13
CA ASN A 365 4.79 -25.80 0.99
C ASN A 365 3.47 -25.65 0.23
N THR A 366 3.02 -26.75 -0.35
CA THR A 366 1.80 -26.79 -1.19
C THR A 366 0.51 -26.50 -0.42
N GLY A 367 0.50 -26.71 0.91
CA GLY A 367 -0.66 -26.40 1.75
C GLY A 367 -1.01 -24.91 1.79
N THR A 368 -0.06 -24.04 1.45
CA THR A 368 -0.30 -22.59 1.40
C THR A 368 -1.16 -22.15 0.21
N LEU A 369 -1.20 -22.93 -0.88
CA LEU A 369 -1.92 -22.60 -2.11
C LEU A 369 -3.44 -22.48 -1.92
N LEU A 370 -4.00 -23.31 -1.03
CA LEU A 370 -5.45 -23.37 -0.75
C LEU A 370 -5.85 -22.67 0.55
N SER A 371 -4.87 -22.25 1.36
CA SER A 371 -5.13 -21.52 2.62
C SER A 371 -5.82 -20.19 2.35
N GLN A 372 -6.82 -19.82 3.13
CA GLN A 372 -7.46 -18.49 3.06
C GLN A 372 -6.65 -17.40 3.79
N SER A 373 -5.66 -17.79 4.60
CA SER A 373 -4.72 -16.85 5.22
C SER A 373 -3.73 -16.31 4.19
N ALA A 374 -3.17 -15.12 4.46
CA ALA A 374 -2.19 -14.46 3.57
C ALA A 374 -0.96 -15.34 3.27
N GLY A 375 -0.58 -16.24 4.19
CA GLY A 375 0.50 -17.22 4.06
C GLY A 375 0.18 -18.50 4.82
N PHE A 376 1.21 -19.19 5.31
CA PHE A 376 1.06 -20.34 6.18
C PHE A 376 0.53 -19.92 7.56
N PRO A 377 -0.58 -20.50 8.06
CA PRO A 377 -1.17 -20.06 9.33
C PRO A 377 -0.17 -20.16 10.50
N LYS A 378 -0.11 -19.13 11.35
CA LYS A 378 0.84 -19.05 12.48
C LYS A 378 0.80 -20.28 13.39
N LYS A 379 -0.40 -20.78 13.69
CA LYS A 379 -0.58 -21.98 14.52
C LYS A 379 0.11 -23.19 13.89
N ASP A 380 0.00 -23.33 12.58
CA ASP A 380 0.60 -24.42 11.82
C ASP A 380 2.11 -24.25 11.64
N GLU A 381 2.57 -23.00 11.46
CA GLU A 381 3.98 -22.66 11.46
C GLU A 381 4.66 -23.03 12.79
N GLN A 382 4.02 -22.74 13.92
CA GLN A 382 4.52 -23.11 15.25
C GLN A 382 4.55 -24.62 15.44
N LYS A 383 3.50 -25.34 15.02
CA LYS A 383 3.47 -26.82 15.06
C LYS A 383 4.57 -27.44 14.21
N LEU A 384 4.74 -26.98 12.96
CA LEU A 384 5.79 -27.46 12.06
C LEU A 384 7.17 -27.23 12.67
N ARG A 385 7.45 -26.01 13.15
CA ARG A 385 8.71 -25.68 13.83
C ARG A 385 8.97 -26.55 15.05
N ALA A 386 7.96 -26.74 15.91
CA ALA A 386 8.08 -27.59 17.09
C ALA A 386 8.36 -29.05 16.72
N SER A 387 7.71 -29.57 15.67
CA SER A 387 7.95 -30.92 15.15
C SER A 387 9.37 -31.08 14.59
N ARG A 388 9.83 -30.10 13.79
CA ARG A 388 11.20 -30.10 13.23
C ARG A 388 12.27 -29.96 14.31
N LYS A 389 12.04 -29.14 15.34
CA LYS A 389 12.96 -28.98 16.48
C LYS A 389 13.30 -30.31 17.16
N LYS A 390 12.34 -31.25 17.26
CA LYS A 390 12.58 -32.60 17.81
C LYS A 390 13.65 -33.37 17.05
N SER A 391 13.78 -33.14 15.74
CA SER A 391 14.79 -33.80 14.90
C SER A 391 16.22 -33.37 15.26
N TYR A 392 16.38 -32.25 15.97
CA TYR A 392 17.67 -31.64 16.32
C TYR A 392 17.99 -31.73 17.81
N GLU A 393 17.21 -32.48 18.61
CA GLU A 393 17.44 -32.63 20.07
C GLU A 393 18.77 -33.29 20.42
N HIS A 394 19.39 -34.00 19.46
CA HIS A 394 20.69 -34.63 19.61
C HIS A 394 21.88 -33.66 19.48
N LEU A 395 21.64 -32.43 19.01
CA LEU A 395 22.65 -31.39 18.83
C LEU A 395 22.76 -30.49 20.06
N SER A 396 23.86 -29.73 20.18
CA SER A 396 23.93 -28.66 21.19
C SER A 396 22.84 -27.61 20.94
N LYS A 397 22.50 -26.80 21.95
CA LYS A 397 21.45 -25.77 21.81
C LYS A 397 21.72 -24.80 20.65
N GLU A 398 22.98 -24.43 20.44
CA GLU A 398 23.40 -23.50 19.39
C GLU A 398 23.31 -24.15 18.00
N GLU A 399 23.84 -25.37 17.85
CA GLU A 399 23.74 -26.14 16.61
C GLU A 399 22.29 -26.49 16.24
N ALA A 400 21.46 -26.85 17.23
CA ALA A 400 20.04 -27.13 17.01
C ALA A 400 19.28 -25.87 16.56
N ALA A 401 19.62 -24.70 17.12
CA ALA A 401 19.03 -23.43 16.70
C ALA A 401 19.43 -23.09 15.26
N ALA A 402 20.72 -23.22 14.91
CA ALA A 402 21.21 -22.97 13.55
C ALA A 402 20.63 -23.97 12.53
N ALA A 403 20.51 -25.25 12.90
CA ALA A 403 19.89 -26.27 12.05
C ALA A 403 18.40 -26.01 11.83
N LEU A 404 17.67 -25.56 12.85
CA LEU A 404 16.26 -25.19 12.72
C LEU A 404 16.09 -23.89 11.90
N ALA A 405 16.98 -22.92 12.06
CA ALA A 405 16.97 -21.67 11.32
C ALA A 405 17.24 -21.87 9.82
N SER A 406 17.93 -22.95 9.44
CA SER A 406 18.21 -23.33 8.06
C SER A 406 17.39 -24.55 7.58
N ASP A 407 16.39 -24.98 8.35
CA ASP A 407 15.61 -26.17 8.05
C ASP A 407 14.81 -26.00 6.73
N PRO A 408 14.96 -26.91 5.74
CA PRO A 408 14.31 -26.77 4.44
C PRO A 408 12.79 -26.75 4.46
N TYR A 409 12.14 -27.36 5.45
CA TYR A 409 10.68 -27.41 5.57
C TYR A 409 10.13 -26.19 6.29
N VAL A 410 10.85 -25.70 7.31
CA VAL A 410 10.50 -24.46 8.01
C VAL A 410 10.65 -23.25 7.08
N ASN A 411 11.68 -23.26 6.23
CA ASN A 411 11.96 -22.21 5.27
C ASN A 411 11.45 -22.55 3.86
N ALA A 412 10.54 -23.52 3.72
CA ALA A 412 9.99 -23.89 2.43
C ALA A 412 9.29 -22.70 1.76
N LEU A 413 9.40 -22.62 0.44
CA LEU A 413 8.75 -21.59 -0.36
C LEU A 413 7.22 -21.66 -0.17
N GLN A 414 6.61 -20.56 0.23
CA GLN A 414 5.16 -20.45 0.41
C GLN A 414 4.54 -19.75 -0.79
N LEU A 415 3.48 -20.34 -1.35
CA LEU A 415 2.89 -19.92 -2.61
C LEU A 415 1.38 -19.75 -2.52
N LYS A 416 0.85 -18.84 -3.32
CA LYS A 416 -0.56 -18.76 -3.73
C LYS A 416 -0.64 -18.97 -5.23
N TYR A 417 -1.80 -19.34 -5.75
CA TYR A 417 -2.02 -19.26 -7.20
C TYR A 417 -2.03 -17.80 -7.66
N GLY A 418 -1.59 -17.56 -8.89
CA GLY A 418 -1.35 -16.23 -9.46
C GLY A 418 -2.33 -15.78 -10.55
N TYR A 419 -3.43 -16.50 -10.76
CA TYR A 419 -4.45 -16.12 -11.75
C TYR A 419 -5.33 -14.97 -11.24
N ALA A 420 -5.73 -15.08 -9.97
CA ALA A 420 -6.41 -14.05 -9.22
C ALA A 420 -5.54 -13.57 -8.05
N ILE A 421 -5.39 -12.25 -7.89
CA ILE A 421 -4.61 -11.62 -6.83
C ILE A 421 -5.33 -10.40 -6.26
N THR A 422 -4.86 -9.89 -5.12
CA THR A 422 -5.36 -8.62 -4.60
C THR A 422 -4.73 -7.43 -5.31
N ALA A 423 -5.44 -6.30 -5.39
CA ALA A 423 -4.90 -5.10 -6.02
C ALA A 423 -3.56 -4.63 -5.39
N ASP A 424 -3.39 -4.84 -4.08
CA ASP A 424 -2.12 -4.59 -3.37
C ASP A 424 -0.93 -5.35 -3.96
N LYS A 425 -1.17 -6.63 -4.33
CA LYS A 425 -0.18 -7.52 -4.94
C LYS A 425 0.00 -7.24 -6.44
N ALA A 426 -0.91 -6.48 -7.04
CA ALA A 426 -0.84 -6.07 -8.44
C ALA A 426 -0.06 -4.76 -8.65
N ARG A 427 0.38 -4.09 -7.58
CA ARG A 427 1.10 -2.81 -7.63
C ARG A 427 2.44 -2.95 -8.35
N GLY A 428 2.65 -2.12 -9.36
CA GLY A 428 3.80 -2.22 -10.27
C GLY A 428 3.66 -3.27 -11.37
N GLY A 429 2.55 -4.04 -11.40
CA GLY A 429 2.17 -4.89 -12.53
C GLY A 429 1.29 -4.15 -13.54
N GLN A 430 1.26 -4.68 -14.77
CA GLN A 430 0.31 -4.33 -15.83
C GLN A 430 0.04 -5.57 -16.70
N TRP A 431 -1.18 -5.70 -17.20
CA TRP A 431 -1.64 -6.82 -18.02
C TRP A 431 -2.49 -6.30 -19.19
N GLY A 432 -2.45 -7.03 -20.30
CA GLY A 432 -3.25 -6.74 -21.49
C GLY A 432 -4.73 -6.74 -21.14
N HIS A 433 -5.19 -7.77 -20.43
CA HIS A 433 -6.58 -7.88 -20.00
C HIS A 433 -6.69 -8.04 -18.48
N VAL A 434 -7.38 -7.10 -17.82
CA VAL A 434 -7.64 -7.17 -16.38
C VAL A 434 -9.13 -7.37 -16.11
N PHE A 435 -9.44 -8.36 -15.28
CA PHE A 435 -10.76 -8.57 -14.71
C PHE A 435 -10.79 -7.97 -13.32
N VAL A 436 -11.81 -7.18 -12.98
CA VAL A 436 -11.95 -6.54 -11.67
C VAL A 436 -13.25 -7.01 -11.02
N ASP A 437 -13.08 -7.76 -9.95
CA ASP A 437 -14.13 -8.10 -8.99
C ASP A 437 -14.17 -7.04 -7.90
N SER A 438 -15.13 -6.12 -8.03
CA SER A 438 -15.32 -4.99 -7.11
C SER A 438 -16.22 -5.29 -5.92
N GLU A 439 -16.61 -6.55 -5.70
CA GLU A 439 -17.51 -6.88 -4.61
C GLU A 439 -16.89 -6.52 -3.24
N ASN A 440 -17.70 -5.90 -2.37
CA ASN A 440 -17.33 -5.47 -1.02
C ASN A 440 -16.16 -4.46 -0.93
N VAL A 441 -15.73 -3.85 -2.05
CA VAL A 441 -14.68 -2.81 -2.02
C VAL A 441 -15.09 -1.63 -1.14
N PHE A 442 -16.36 -1.23 -1.20
CA PHE A 442 -16.90 -0.09 -0.45
C PHE A 442 -17.50 -0.45 0.91
N ALA A 443 -17.42 -1.72 1.34
CA ALA A 443 -18.05 -2.19 2.57
C ALA A 443 -17.37 -1.67 3.85
N SER A 444 -16.07 -1.31 3.78
CA SER A 444 -15.28 -0.83 4.93
C SER A 444 -15.70 0.56 5.43
N GLY A 445 -16.45 1.33 4.64
CA GLY A 445 -16.82 2.71 4.93
C GLY A 445 -15.69 3.74 4.71
N ASN A 446 -14.45 3.30 4.45
CA ASN A 446 -13.35 4.19 4.06
C ASN A 446 -13.41 4.48 2.56
N GLN A 447 -14.13 5.54 2.19
CA GLN A 447 -14.33 5.89 0.79
C GLN A 447 -13.02 6.21 0.06
N GLN A 448 -12.09 6.92 0.69
CA GLN A 448 -10.84 7.31 0.04
C GLN A 448 -9.98 6.08 -0.32
N GLU A 449 -9.82 5.15 0.62
CA GLU A 449 -9.09 3.90 0.39
C GLU A 449 -9.77 3.05 -0.68
N SER A 450 -11.10 2.97 -0.67
CA SER A 450 -11.88 2.25 -1.68
C SER A 450 -11.66 2.81 -3.10
N HIS A 451 -11.62 4.14 -3.24
CA HIS A 451 -11.36 4.79 -4.53
C HIS A 451 -9.92 4.60 -4.98
N ARG A 452 -8.94 4.66 -4.08
CA ARG A 452 -7.52 4.35 -4.38
C ARG A 452 -7.33 2.90 -4.80
N TRP A 453 -8.03 1.98 -4.15
CA TRP A 453 -8.05 0.57 -4.53
C TRP A 453 -8.58 0.42 -5.95
N PHE A 454 -9.71 1.04 -6.24
CA PHE A 454 -10.35 0.95 -7.55
C PHE A 454 -9.50 1.60 -8.65
N TYR A 455 -8.95 2.79 -8.39
CA TYR A 455 -7.97 3.44 -9.27
C TYR A 455 -6.78 2.53 -9.53
N THR A 456 -6.22 1.92 -8.49
CA THR A 456 -5.09 0.99 -8.63
C THR A 456 -5.47 -0.21 -9.51
N ALA A 457 -6.65 -0.79 -9.30
CA ALA A 457 -7.13 -1.95 -10.03
C ALA A 457 -7.33 -1.67 -11.52
N ILE A 458 -8.06 -0.62 -11.90
CA ILE A 458 -8.35 -0.36 -13.32
C ILE A 458 -7.10 0.08 -14.09
N THR A 459 -6.16 0.76 -13.43
CA THR A 459 -4.90 1.20 -14.05
C THR A 459 -3.89 0.07 -14.29
N ARG A 460 -4.23 -1.17 -13.89
CA ARG A 460 -3.44 -2.35 -14.24
C ARG A 460 -3.68 -2.80 -15.69
N SER A 461 -4.82 -2.46 -16.28
CA SER A 461 -5.11 -2.78 -17.68
C SER A 461 -4.39 -1.82 -18.63
N PHE A 462 -3.86 -2.34 -19.74
CA PHE A 462 -3.32 -1.52 -20.82
C PHE A 462 -4.00 -1.74 -22.19
N ASP A 463 -4.84 -2.78 -22.33
CA ASP A 463 -5.66 -2.99 -23.53
C ASP A 463 -7.15 -3.15 -23.17
N GLN A 464 -7.52 -4.17 -22.40
CA GLN A 464 -8.91 -4.46 -22.04
C GLN A 464 -9.14 -4.49 -20.54
N LEU A 465 -10.26 -3.93 -20.10
CA LEU A 465 -10.75 -4.02 -18.74
C LEU A 465 -12.10 -4.74 -18.73
N THR A 466 -12.31 -5.63 -17.77
CA THR A 466 -13.60 -6.29 -17.57
C THR A 466 -14.04 -6.15 -16.13
N MET A 467 -15.21 -5.55 -15.92
CA MET A 467 -15.80 -5.38 -14.60
C MET A 467 -16.83 -6.49 -14.35
N ILE A 468 -16.74 -7.14 -13.20
CA ILE A 468 -17.60 -8.27 -12.81
C ILE A 468 -18.68 -7.76 -11.85
N ASP A 469 -19.94 -8.07 -12.14
CA ASP A 469 -21.12 -7.69 -11.33
C ASP A 469 -21.13 -6.19 -10.98
N PHE A 470 -20.72 -5.36 -11.93
CA PHE A 470 -20.52 -3.94 -11.69
C PHE A 470 -21.87 -3.20 -11.76
N PRO A 471 -22.23 -2.37 -10.77
CA PRO A 471 -23.54 -1.72 -10.74
C PRO A 471 -23.74 -0.78 -11.93
N ASP A 472 -24.90 -0.89 -12.60
CA ASP A 472 -25.25 -0.03 -13.75
C ASP A 472 -25.22 1.46 -13.40
N ASP A 473 -25.64 1.84 -12.18
CA ASP A 473 -25.61 3.22 -11.68
C ASP A 473 -24.18 3.79 -11.56
N TRP A 474 -23.17 2.92 -11.63
CA TRP A 474 -21.75 3.29 -11.54
C TRP A 474 -21.09 3.31 -12.93
N VAL A 475 -21.87 3.15 -14.00
CA VAL A 475 -21.41 3.19 -15.38
C VAL A 475 -21.77 4.53 -16.01
N ARG A 476 -20.80 5.18 -16.65
CA ARG A 476 -21.03 6.40 -17.44
C ARG A 476 -20.90 6.13 -18.93
N TYR A 477 -21.63 6.90 -19.72
CA TYR A 477 -21.59 6.85 -21.19
C TYR A 477 -21.03 8.14 -21.80
N ASP A 478 -20.92 9.20 -21.00
CA ASP A 478 -20.38 10.50 -21.35
C ASP A 478 -19.19 10.87 -20.45
N VAL A 479 -18.25 11.64 -21.01
CA VAL A 479 -17.10 12.18 -20.29
C VAL A 479 -17.52 13.53 -19.69
N PRO A 480 -17.41 13.74 -18.36
CA PRO A 480 -17.70 15.04 -17.77
C PRO A 480 -16.79 16.15 -18.33
N ARG A 481 -17.32 17.35 -18.56
CA ARG A 481 -16.56 18.49 -19.12
C ARG A 481 -15.28 18.82 -18.37
N GLU A 482 -15.30 18.70 -17.04
CA GLU A 482 -14.14 18.92 -16.17
C GLU A 482 -13.01 17.91 -16.46
N ILE A 483 -13.37 16.70 -16.87
CA ILE A 483 -12.44 15.64 -17.28
C ILE A 483 -12.00 15.84 -18.74
N GLU A 484 -12.88 16.31 -19.62
CA GLU A 484 -12.51 16.70 -20.99
C GLU A 484 -11.37 17.72 -20.98
N ALA A 485 -11.38 18.70 -20.07
CA ALA A 485 -10.28 19.67 -19.93
C ALA A 485 -8.93 19.04 -19.52
N LEU A 486 -8.93 17.90 -18.82
CA LEU A 486 -7.72 17.17 -18.45
C LEU A 486 -7.20 16.24 -19.57
N ILE A 487 -8.02 16.04 -20.61
CA ILE A 487 -7.77 15.16 -21.75
C ILE A 487 -7.51 15.97 -23.03
N ALA A 488 -8.12 17.14 -23.16
CA ALA A 488 -8.01 18.02 -24.31
C ALA A 488 -6.64 18.70 -24.36
N ASP A 489 -6.01 18.64 -25.53
CA ASP A 489 -4.67 19.20 -25.82
C ASP A 489 -4.75 20.71 -26.14
N GLY A 490 -5.60 21.45 -25.42
CA GLY A 490 -5.80 22.87 -25.64
C GLY A 490 -4.76 23.71 -24.91
N ASP A 491 -4.17 24.67 -25.62
CA ASP A 491 -3.37 25.80 -25.12
C ASP A 491 -4.12 26.71 -24.11
N ASP A 492 -5.21 26.26 -23.51
CA ASP A 492 -5.96 27.01 -22.51
C ASP A 492 -5.15 27.09 -21.21
N ALA A 493 -4.39 28.17 -21.16
CA ALA A 493 -3.66 28.70 -20.05
C ALA A 493 -4.60 29.00 -18.87
N ASP A 494 -4.78 28.06 -17.94
CA ASP A 494 -4.95 28.41 -16.51
C ASP A 494 -4.80 27.27 -15.50
N VAL A 495 -4.39 26.05 -15.90
CA VAL A 495 -3.96 25.06 -14.90
C VAL A 495 -2.52 25.36 -14.51
N LYS A 496 -2.36 26.21 -13.49
CA LYS A 496 -1.07 26.42 -12.83
C LYS A 496 -0.53 25.07 -12.41
N ALA A 497 0.57 24.63 -13.03
CA ALA A 497 1.44 23.65 -12.38
C ALA A 497 1.73 24.21 -10.98
N THR A 498 1.38 23.47 -9.94
CA THR A 498 1.66 23.87 -8.56
C THR A 498 3.16 23.68 -8.32
N VAL A 499 3.97 24.57 -8.91
CA VAL A 499 5.39 24.71 -8.58
C VAL A 499 5.42 25.30 -7.17
N VAL A 500 5.66 24.46 -6.16
CA VAL A 500 5.91 24.96 -4.79
C VAL A 500 7.38 25.40 -4.72
N ASN A 501 7.71 26.45 -5.48
CA ASN A 501 8.71 27.51 -5.27
C ASN A 501 8.74 28.43 -6.52
N PRO A 502 7.63 29.11 -6.87
CA PRO A 502 7.55 29.89 -8.11
C PRO A 502 8.51 31.07 -8.12
N ALA A 503 8.93 31.55 -6.94
CA ALA A 503 9.86 32.67 -6.81
C ALA A 503 11.25 32.31 -7.37
N ARG A 504 11.76 31.11 -7.07
CA ARG A 504 13.07 30.66 -7.54
C ARG A 504 13.06 30.23 -9.01
N VAL A 505 11.97 29.61 -9.48
CA VAL A 505 11.78 29.33 -10.91
C VAL A 505 11.62 30.63 -11.70
N ARG A 506 10.85 31.61 -11.23
CA ARG A 506 10.78 32.94 -11.89
C ARG A 506 12.11 33.69 -11.85
N GLU A 507 12.82 33.74 -10.72
CA GLU A 507 14.14 34.40 -10.61
C GLU A 507 15.18 33.83 -11.57
N ILE A 508 15.10 32.53 -11.90
CA ILE A 508 16.07 31.83 -12.75
C ILE A 508 15.62 31.79 -14.22
N VAL A 509 14.31 31.69 -14.48
CA VAL A 509 13.73 31.54 -15.84
C VAL A 509 13.44 32.90 -16.50
N GLU A 510 13.03 33.94 -15.77
CA GLU A 510 12.81 35.28 -16.35
C GLU A 510 14.08 35.84 -17.05
N PRO A 511 15.30 35.73 -16.52
CA PRO A 511 16.49 36.19 -17.23
C PRO A 511 16.93 35.30 -18.42
N LEU A 512 16.35 34.11 -18.61
CA LEU A 512 16.61 33.25 -19.77
C LEU A 512 15.67 33.54 -20.95
N ILE A 513 14.65 34.36 -20.75
CA ILE A 513 13.65 34.73 -21.77
C ILE A 513 13.97 36.11 -22.42
N GLU A 514 14.89 36.90 -21.85
CA GLU A 514 15.15 38.28 -22.31
C GLU A 514 16.22 38.43 -23.44
N ASP A 515 16.71 37.35 -24.05
CA ASP A 515 17.76 37.42 -25.10
C ASP A 515 17.33 36.93 -26.50
N GLU A 516 16.03 36.91 -26.82
CA GLU A 516 15.58 36.92 -28.22
C GLU A 516 14.79 38.20 -28.53
N GLU A 517 15.46 39.16 -29.18
CA GLU A 517 14.83 40.24 -29.92
C GLU A 517 13.84 39.67 -30.95
N ILE A 518 12.56 39.52 -30.56
CA ILE A 518 11.45 39.46 -31.51
C ILE A 518 10.84 40.86 -31.58
N ASP A 519 11.48 41.72 -32.36
CA ASP A 519 10.88 42.98 -32.79
C ASP A 519 10.12 42.76 -34.10
N ALA A 520 8.79 42.83 -33.97
CA ALA A 520 7.80 43.28 -34.96
C ALA A 520 7.83 42.69 -36.38
N LEU A 521 6.74 41.99 -36.77
CA LEU A 521 5.85 42.45 -37.85
C LEU A 521 4.59 41.57 -38.04
N ALA A 522 3.45 42.27 -37.99
CA ALA A 522 2.21 42.10 -38.78
C ALA A 522 1.16 41.02 -38.42
N ALA A 523 0.01 41.53 -37.95
CA ALA A 523 -1.32 40.94 -38.07
C ALA A 523 -1.78 40.86 -39.55
N PRO A 524 -2.81 40.05 -39.89
CA PRO A 524 -3.12 39.71 -41.27
C PRO A 524 -4.10 40.71 -41.90
N GLU A 525 -3.82 41.11 -43.15
CA GLU A 525 -4.82 41.68 -44.05
C GLU A 525 -4.85 40.92 -45.39
N GLU A 526 -5.98 41.07 -46.06
CA GLU A 526 -6.62 40.21 -47.04
C GLU A 526 -5.89 40.02 -48.39
N SER A 527 -6.25 38.91 -49.05
CA SER A 527 -6.06 38.56 -50.48
C SER A 527 -6.35 39.72 -51.46
N PRO A 528 -5.77 39.78 -52.70
CA PRO A 528 -5.98 38.73 -53.71
C PRO A 528 -4.90 38.48 -54.80
N LEU A 529 -5.00 37.29 -55.41
CA LEU A 529 -4.74 36.90 -56.81
C LEU A 529 -3.41 37.30 -57.50
N VAL A 530 -2.65 36.30 -57.97
CA VAL A 530 -2.34 36.02 -59.40
C VAL A 530 -1.37 34.82 -59.49
N ALA A 531 -1.48 34.12 -60.61
CA ALA A 531 -0.98 32.79 -60.96
C ALA A 531 0.51 32.69 -61.37
N GLU A 532 0.90 31.45 -61.71
CA GLU A 532 2.10 30.98 -62.42
C GLU A 532 3.36 30.77 -61.56
N GLU A 533 4.22 29.77 -61.72
CA GLU A 533 4.32 28.53 -62.49
C GLU A 533 5.41 27.70 -61.78
N THR A 534 5.31 26.38 -61.76
CA THR A 534 6.42 25.48 -61.39
C THR A 534 7.45 25.40 -62.54
N PRO A 535 8.73 25.12 -62.27
CA PRO A 535 9.19 23.74 -62.44
C PRO A 535 10.27 23.24 -61.46
N THR A 536 10.22 21.92 -61.33
CA THR A 536 11.15 20.89 -60.86
C THR A 536 12.62 21.00 -61.32
N LEU A 537 13.54 20.41 -60.54
CA LEU A 537 14.75 19.62 -60.92
C LEU A 537 15.47 19.19 -59.61
N GLU A 538 15.36 17.95 -59.16
CA GLU A 538 16.20 16.75 -59.43
C GLU A 538 17.61 16.75 -58.81
N LEU A 539 17.88 15.66 -58.06
CA LEU A 539 19.14 15.22 -57.49
C LEU A 539 20.09 14.68 -58.57
N ASP A 540 21.41 14.71 -58.32
CA ASP A 540 22.26 13.51 -58.38
C ASP A 540 23.70 13.75 -57.84
N ASP A 541 24.13 12.77 -57.04
CA ASP A 541 25.46 12.13 -56.87
C ASP A 541 26.78 12.87 -56.53
N LEU A 542 27.45 12.36 -55.49
CA LEU A 542 28.80 11.71 -55.49
C LEU A 542 29.25 11.46 -54.01
N VAL A 543 29.23 10.23 -53.46
CA VAL A 543 30.23 9.13 -53.54
C VAL A 543 31.39 9.22 -52.52
N THR A 544 31.31 8.32 -51.51
CA THR A 544 32.32 7.51 -50.79
C THR A 544 33.63 8.11 -50.23
N GLU A 545 33.94 7.85 -48.94
CA GLU A 545 34.98 6.91 -48.46
C GLU A 545 35.25 7.03 -46.95
N GLU A 546 35.37 5.88 -46.27
CA GLU A 546 36.03 5.58 -44.98
C GLU A 546 37.02 4.41 -45.27
N PRO A 547 38.04 4.02 -44.44
CA PRO A 547 38.04 4.01 -42.95
C PRO A 547 39.39 4.18 -42.17
N ALA A 548 39.27 4.41 -40.83
CA ALA A 548 40.10 3.94 -39.68
C ALA A 548 41.62 4.35 -39.52
N PRO A 549 42.33 4.00 -38.42
CA PRO A 549 42.08 4.15 -36.96
C PRO A 549 43.32 4.67 -36.16
N TRP A 550 43.18 5.08 -34.88
CA TRP A 550 44.32 5.20 -33.93
C TRP A 550 43.96 4.83 -32.48
N GLN A 551 44.86 4.08 -31.84
CA GLN A 551 44.86 3.57 -30.46
C GLN A 551 46.02 4.19 -29.64
N GLU A 552 45.89 4.06 -28.31
CA GLU A 552 46.92 4.01 -27.24
C GLU A 552 47.35 5.26 -26.43
N ASN A 553 46.96 5.19 -25.13
CA ASN A 553 47.73 5.27 -23.87
C ASN A 553 48.59 6.49 -23.50
N LEU A 554 48.41 6.97 -22.26
CA LEU A 554 49.50 7.20 -21.29
C LEU A 554 48.96 7.45 -19.85
N GLU A 555 49.36 6.58 -18.93
CA GLU A 555 49.32 6.77 -17.47
C GLU A 555 50.63 7.36 -16.94
N GLU A 556 50.52 7.99 -15.76
CA GLU A 556 51.50 8.06 -14.65
C GLU A 556 52.54 9.21 -14.53
N ALA A 557 52.57 9.80 -13.31
CA ALA A 557 53.65 10.50 -12.55
C ALA A 557 53.26 11.93 -12.08
N VAL A 558 53.50 12.44 -10.85
CA VAL A 558 54.20 12.04 -9.61
C VAL A 558 53.76 12.97 -8.44
N ARG A 559 54.04 12.51 -7.22
CA ARG A 559 53.72 12.92 -5.82
C ARG A 559 54.44 14.16 -5.20
N THR A 560 53.73 14.91 -4.32
CA THR A 560 54.06 15.56 -2.98
C THR A 560 55.15 16.67 -2.82
N PRO A 561 55.30 17.36 -1.65
CA PRO A 561 54.36 17.97 -0.65
C PRO A 561 54.79 19.39 -0.12
N LEU A 562 54.02 20.05 0.77
CA LEU A 562 54.40 20.97 1.92
C LEU A 562 53.16 21.84 2.30
N GLU A 563 52.54 21.74 3.48
CA GLU A 563 52.87 22.30 4.82
C GLU A 563 52.61 23.82 5.04
N ASP A 564 51.83 24.07 6.10
CA ASP A 564 51.67 25.24 6.99
C ASP A 564 51.17 26.60 6.49
N LEU A 565 50.07 27.05 7.09
CA LEU A 565 49.98 28.30 7.87
C LEU A 565 48.62 28.43 8.59
N ALA A 566 48.65 28.28 9.92
CA ALA A 566 47.65 28.89 10.81
C ALA A 566 48.02 30.39 11.00
N PRO A 567 47.08 31.23 11.47
CA PRO A 567 47.08 31.44 12.93
C PRO A 567 45.69 31.54 13.58
N SER A 568 45.71 31.17 14.85
CA SER A 568 44.80 31.46 15.96
C SER A 568 44.40 32.93 16.10
N PHE A 569 43.17 33.20 16.57
CA PHE A 569 42.88 34.28 17.53
C PHE A 569 41.67 33.94 18.41
N GLU A 570 41.75 34.43 19.65
CA GLU A 570 41.08 34.05 20.89
C GLU A 570 39.62 34.55 21.07
N GLU A 571 38.95 33.95 22.07
CA GLU A 571 37.71 34.32 22.75
C GLU A 571 37.74 35.79 23.27
N GLU A 572 36.68 36.58 23.39
CA GLU A 572 35.56 36.51 24.35
C GLU A 572 34.58 37.72 24.16
N PRO A 573 33.45 37.84 24.92
CA PRO A 573 32.16 38.39 24.48
C PRO A 573 31.83 39.82 24.95
N VAL A 574 30.86 40.51 24.32
CA VAL A 574 30.14 41.65 24.93
C VAL A 574 28.67 41.72 24.48
N SER A 575 27.84 42.04 25.47
CA SER A 575 26.40 42.26 25.49
C SER A 575 25.94 43.60 24.87
N GLY A 576 24.63 43.71 24.60
CA GLY A 576 23.89 44.95 24.88
C GLY A 576 23.26 45.70 23.70
N ALA A 577 21.97 45.46 23.51
CA ALA A 577 20.87 46.43 23.32
C ALA A 577 21.00 47.61 22.33
N SER A 578 20.09 47.64 21.35
CA SER A 578 19.00 48.65 21.21
C SER A 578 18.20 48.28 19.95
N GLU A 579 16.89 47.99 20.02
CA GLU A 579 15.79 48.95 20.26
C GLU A 579 15.51 49.81 19.03
N GLU A 580 14.94 49.19 18.00
CA GLU A 580 14.09 49.83 16.98
C GLU A 580 13.46 48.73 16.12
N LEU A 581 12.22 48.33 16.46
CA LEU A 581 11.18 47.80 15.57
C LEU A 581 9.94 47.40 16.39
N PHE A 582 9.55 48.29 17.30
CA PHE A 582 8.18 48.35 17.83
C PHE A 582 7.61 49.69 17.37
N GLN A 583 6.77 49.67 16.33
CA GLN A 583 5.61 50.57 16.19
C GLN A 583 4.89 50.30 14.86
N SER A 584 3.91 49.40 14.89
CA SER A 584 2.56 49.65 14.37
C SER A 584 1.78 48.34 14.47
N PHE A 585 0.83 48.31 15.39
CA PHE A 585 -0.55 47.85 15.20
C PHE A 585 -1.20 47.91 16.58
N LYS A 586 -1.98 48.98 16.74
CA LYS A 586 -2.70 49.37 17.93
C LYS A 586 -4.16 49.39 17.50
N GLU A 587 -4.91 48.33 17.80
CA GLU A 587 -6.36 48.36 17.88
C GLU A 587 -6.79 47.52 19.11
N GLU A 588 -7.73 48.06 19.87
CA GLU A 588 -8.12 47.66 21.23
C GLU A 588 -8.90 46.33 21.29
N PRO A 589 -8.85 45.58 22.41
CA PRO A 589 -9.68 44.39 22.57
C PRO A 589 -11.09 44.76 23.04
N ALA A 590 -12.10 44.26 22.33
CA ALA A 590 -13.48 44.22 22.81
C ALA A 590 -13.57 43.37 24.09
N THR A 591 -14.12 43.97 25.14
CA THR A 591 -14.44 43.35 26.43
C THR A 591 -15.55 42.31 26.26
N PHE A 592 -15.29 41.04 26.57
CA PHE A 592 -16.34 40.06 26.85
C PHE A 592 -16.75 40.20 28.33
N GLU A 593 -17.96 40.70 28.55
CA GLU A 593 -18.64 40.63 29.85
C GLU A 593 -19.15 39.18 30.08
N ASP A 594 -18.85 38.67 31.26
CA ASP A 594 -19.38 37.47 31.94
C ASP A 594 -19.07 36.07 31.34
N PRO A 595 -18.00 35.39 31.82
CA PRO A 595 -17.67 34.01 31.44
C PRO A 595 -18.68 32.96 31.92
N ASP A 596 -19.56 33.27 32.87
CA ASP A 596 -20.53 32.31 33.40
C ASP A 596 -21.74 32.13 32.46
N LEU A 597 -22.01 33.09 31.56
CA LEU A 597 -23.12 33.02 30.59
C LEU A 597 -22.78 32.19 29.34
N ALA A 598 -21.52 32.17 28.91
CA ALA A 598 -21.04 31.41 27.75
C ALA A 598 -20.95 29.89 28.00
N VAL A 599 -20.88 29.48 29.27
CA VAL A 599 -20.75 28.06 29.66
C VAL A 599 -22.11 27.35 29.70
N SER A 600 -23.22 28.06 29.97
CA SER A 600 -24.55 27.43 29.92
C SER A 600 -24.99 27.17 28.48
N THR A 601 -24.68 28.08 27.56
CA THR A 601 -25.07 28.00 26.14
C THR A 601 -24.37 26.85 25.41
N VAL A 602 -23.08 26.61 25.68
CA VAL A 602 -22.32 25.52 25.04
C VAL A 602 -22.66 24.14 25.62
N LEU A 603 -23.13 24.07 26.87
CA LEU A 603 -23.51 22.79 27.50
C LEU A 603 -24.96 22.39 27.18
N ASP A 604 -25.87 23.35 26.95
CA ASP A 604 -27.23 23.06 26.50
C ASP A 604 -27.27 22.57 25.03
N ASP A 605 -26.34 23.03 24.17
CA ASP A 605 -26.20 22.59 22.77
C ASP A 605 -25.58 21.19 22.60
N LEU A 606 -24.97 20.63 23.66
CA LEU A 606 -24.39 19.29 23.68
C LEU A 606 -25.28 18.23 24.35
N ALA A 607 -26.46 18.61 24.83
CA ALA A 607 -27.43 17.67 25.37
C ALA A 607 -28.23 17.02 24.22
N PRO A 608 -28.33 15.67 24.13
CA PRO A 608 -29.17 15.04 23.13
C PRO A 608 -30.64 15.41 23.36
N SER A 609 -31.39 15.69 22.29
CA SER A 609 -32.85 15.77 22.35
C SER A 609 -33.42 14.39 22.67
N PHE A 610 -34.09 14.23 23.81
CA PHE A 610 -34.66 12.97 24.25
C PHE A 610 -36.15 12.87 23.90
N ASP A 611 -36.56 11.76 23.28
CA ASP A 611 -37.95 11.30 23.22
C ASP A 611 -38.41 10.84 24.62
N GLU A 612 -39.71 11.00 24.92
CA GLU A 612 -40.31 10.93 26.27
C GLU A 612 -40.38 9.53 26.94
N GLU A 613 -39.67 8.49 26.48
CA GLU A 613 -39.80 7.12 27.01
C GLU A 613 -38.47 6.44 27.40
N GLU A 614 -37.64 7.03 28.29
CA GLU A 614 -36.53 6.32 28.95
C GLU A 614 -36.58 6.36 30.50
N PRO A 615 -36.11 5.30 31.19
CA PRO A 615 -36.32 5.10 32.63
C PRO A 615 -35.45 6.00 33.54
N VAL A 616 -36.04 6.35 34.69
CA VAL A 616 -35.58 7.37 35.67
C VAL A 616 -34.15 7.14 36.21
N GLU A 617 -33.64 5.91 36.26
CA GLU A 617 -32.31 5.60 36.81
C GLU A 617 -31.13 6.13 35.97
N ARG A 618 -31.31 6.37 34.66
CA ARG A 618 -30.24 6.83 33.77
C ARG A 618 -29.94 8.33 33.90
N ARG A 619 -30.94 9.13 34.33
CA ARG A 619 -30.82 10.59 34.51
C ARG A 619 -29.98 10.95 35.74
N ASP A 620 -30.12 10.23 36.84
CA ASP A 620 -29.40 10.52 38.08
C ASP A 620 -27.89 10.19 37.97
N TYR A 621 -27.55 9.11 37.26
CA TYR A 621 -26.16 8.72 37.02
C TYR A 621 -25.40 9.78 36.20
N MET A 622 -26.00 10.32 35.14
CA MET A 622 -25.37 11.35 34.30
C MET A 622 -25.28 12.72 35.00
N ALA A 623 -26.23 13.02 35.91
CA ALA A 623 -26.16 14.22 36.74
C ALA A 623 -24.97 14.19 37.71
N ASP A 624 -24.65 13.03 38.29
CA ASP A 624 -23.51 12.84 39.19
C ASP A 624 -22.16 12.91 38.43
N VAL A 625 -22.08 12.31 37.23
CA VAL A 625 -20.89 12.41 36.36
C VAL A 625 -20.60 13.87 35.98
N SER A 626 -21.63 14.65 35.63
CA SER A 626 -21.46 16.08 35.32
C SER A 626 -20.96 16.91 36.51
N ARG A 627 -21.30 16.51 37.74
CA ARG A 627 -20.89 17.19 38.98
C ARG A 627 -19.42 16.91 39.29
N VAL A 628 -18.97 15.68 39.06
CA VAL A 628 -17.56 15.27 39.23
C VAL A 628 -16.66 15.97 38.19
N LEU A 629 -17.08 16.02 36.93
CA LEU A 629 -16.30 16.66 35.86
C LEU A 629 -16.17 18.18 36.07
N ARG A 630 -17.23 18.86 36.52
CA ARG A 630 -17.17 20.28 36.90
C ARG A 630 -16.24 20.55 38.08
N GLY A 631 -16.18 19.63 39.05
CA GLY A 631 -15.25 19.69 40.19
C GLY A 631 -13.79 19.57 39.74
N ALA A 632 -13.50 18.58 38.90
CA ALA A 632 -12.16 18.34 38.36
C ALA A 632 -11.65 19.52 37.51
N TRP A 633 -12.52 20.12 36.70
CA TRP A 633 -12.17 21.27 35.85
C TRP A 633 -11.83 22.53 36.66
N ARG A 634 -12.58 22.81 37.74
CA ARG A 634 -12.28 23.93 38.65
C ARG A 634 -10.95 23.78 39.37
N ILE A 635 -10.56 22.54 39.72
CA ILE A 635 -9.27 22.25 40.34
C ILE A 635 -8.13 22.45 39.35
N LEU A 636 -8.32 22.00 38.10
CA LEU A 636 -7.34 22.16 37.02
C LEU A 636 -7.06 23.64 36.72
N LEU A 637 -8.09 24.47 36.62
CA LEU A 637 -7.94 25.91 36.37
C LEU A 637 -7.20 26.62 37.51
N ARG A 638 -7.43 26.23 38.78
CA ARG A 638 -6.70 26.77 39.93
C ARG A 638 -5.23 26.35 39.94
N LEU A 639 -4.93 25.12 39.54
CA LEU A 639 -3.55 24.63 39.42
C LEU A 639 -2.79 25.33 38.28
N LEU A 640 -3.44 25.57 37.15
CA LEU A 640 -2.85 26.30 36.02
C LEU A 640 -2.58 27.78 36.37
N ALA A 641 -3.46 28.42 37.14
CA ALA A 641 -3.25 29.77 37.66
C ALA A 641 -2.12 29.87 38.71
N LEU A 642 -1.83 28.78 39.44
CA LEU A 642 -0.69 28.68 40.35
C LEU A 642 0.63 28.44 39.60
N LEU A 643 0.58 27.67 38.50
CA LEU A 643 1.72 27.37 37.64
C LEU A 643 2.19 28.59 36.84
N SER A 644 1.30 29.54 36.53
CA SER A 644 1.66 30.76 35.80
C SER A 644 2.50 31.78 36.61
N ARG A 645 2.76 31.52 37.90
CA ARG A 645 3.52 32.41 38.79
C ARG A 645 4.92 31.89 39.15
N ILE A 646 5.38 30.78 38.57
CA ILE A 646 6.65 30.12 38.94
C ILE A 646 7.66 30.24 37.79
N PRO A 647 8.94 30.62 38.03
CA PRO A 647 9.96 30.72 36.99
C PRO A 647 10.32 29.36 36.36
N ARG A 648 10.56 29.36 35.03
CA ARG A 648 10.61 28.18 34.13
C ARG A 648 11.49 26.99 34.57
N ARG A 649 12.49 27.19 35.44
CA ARG A 649 13.38 26.10 35.91
C ARG A 649 12.76 25.23 37.02
N ALA A 650 11.72 25.68 37.71
CA ALA A 650 11.01 24.88 38.74
C ALA A 650 9.76 24.16 38.21
N MET A 651 9.37 24.42 36.95
CA MET A 651 8.14 23.90 36.34
C MET A 651 8.19 22.37 36.11
N VAL A 652 9.36 21.82 35.77
CA VAL A 652 9.52 20.37 35.51
C VAL A 652 9.32 19.54 36.78
N ILE A 653 9.79 20.03 37.93
CA ILE A 653 9.66 19.34 39.22
C ILE A 653 8.21 19.41 39.72
N ALA A 654 7.54 20.54 39.53
CA ALA A 654 6.12 20.70 39.89
C ALA A 654 5.21 19.79 39.05
N VAL A 655 5.46 19.67 37.74
CA VAL A 655 4.69 18.78 36.85
C VAL A 655 4.91 17.30 37.21
N MET A 656 6.14 16.89 37.55
CA MET A 656 6.38 15.53 38.00
C MET A 656 5.72 15.20 39.35
N LEU A 657 5.72 16.13 40.31
CA LEU A 657 5.04 15.93 41.59
C LEU A 657 3.52 15.86 41.44
N ILE A 658 2.93 16.66 40.54
CA ILE A 658 1.49 16.60 40.24
C ILE A 658 1.12 15.28 39.56
N ALA A 659 1.95 14.79 38.63
CA ALA A 659 1.75 13.46 38.02
C ALA A 659 1.82 12.35 39.08
N LEU A 660 2.76 12.44 40.03
CA LEU A 660 2.90 11.47 41.12
C LEU A 660 1.69 11.47 42.08
N VAL A 661 1.12 12.63 42.37
CA VAL A 661 0.01 12.76 43.33
C VAL A 661 -1.36 12.49 42.68
N MET A 662 -1.53 12.75 41.38
CA MET A 662 -2.81 12.55 40.68
C MET A 662 -2.95 11.17 40.05
N VAL A 663 -1.86 10.57 39.55
CA VAL A 663 -1.92 9.29 38.82
C VAL A 663 -1.85 8.09 39.76
N PHE A 664 -1.09 8.20 40.87
CA PHE A 664 -0.89 7.08 41.79
C PHE A 664 -2.16 6.64 42.55
N PRO A 665 -3.05 7.54 43.01
CA PRO A 665 -4.32 7.14 43.64
C PRO A 665 -5.30 6.52 42.64
N LEU A 666 -5.24 6.92 41.36
CA LEU A 666 -6.12 6.42 40.30
C LEU A 666 -5.76 4.97 39.92
N VAL A 667 -4.46 4.67 39.83
CA VAL A 667 -3.95 3.32 39.55
C VAL A 667 -4.11 2.40 40.77
N ALA A 668 -3.94 2.92 41.99
CA ALA A 668 -4.15 2.16 43.22
C ALA A 668 -5.63 1.75 43.43
N ASN A 669 -6.58 2.62 43.11
CA ASN A 669 -8.02 2.30 43.22
C ASN A 669 -8.49 1.30 42.14
N PHE A 670 -7.87 1.29 40.96
CA PHE A 670 -8.18 0.31 39.92
C PHE A 670 -7.64 -1.09 40.26
N ALA A 671 -6.48 -1.16 40.93
CA ALA A 671 -5.90 -2.42 41.37
C ALA A 671 -6.69 -3.08 42.52
N THR A 672 -7.23 -2.30 43.47
CA THR A 672 -8.00 -2.84 44.61
C THR A 672 -9.40 -3.32 44.25
N THR A 673 -10.07 -2.64 43.30
CA THR A 673 -11.41 -3.05 42.81
C THR A 673 -11.37 -4.29 41.92
N THR A 674 -10.32 -4.44 41.10
CA THR A 674 -10.19 -5.60 40.20
C THR A 674 -9.86 -6.89 40.95
N VAL A 675 -9.00 -6.82 41.99
CA VAL A 675 -8.62 -8.00 42.79
C VAL A 675 -9.75 -8.44 43.74
N GLY A 676 -10.53 -7.49 44.28
CA GLY A 676 -11.69 -7.79 45.15
C GLY A 676 -12.83 -8.53 44.42
N ASN A 677 -13.10 -8.14 43.17
CA ASN A 677 -14.16 -8.77 42.37
C ASN A 677 -13.78 -10.21 41.96
N ILE A 678 -12.52 -10.46 41.61
CA ILE A 678 -12.03 -11.79 41.25
C ILE A 678 -12.04 -12.74 42.48
N THR A 679 -11.68 -12.25 43.67
CA THR A 679 -11.71 -13.08 44.89
C THR A 679 -13.13 -13.42 45.35
N ALA A 680 -14.10 -12.51 45.20
CA ALA A 680 -15.52 -12.76 45.49
C ALA A 680 -16.15 -13.79 44.53
N GLN A 681 -15.79 -13.72 43.24
CA GLN A 681 -16.28 -14.64 42.21
C GLN A 681 -15.70 -16.06 42.37
N LEU A 682 -14.45 -16.19 42.83
CA LEU A 682 -13.83 -17.47 43.15
C LEU A 682 -14.40 -18.12 44.41
N THR A 683 -14.82 -17.33 45.41
CA THR A 683 -15.45 -17.85 46.64
C THR A 683 -16.90 -18.27 46.43
N GLN A 684 -17.66 -17.58 45.57
CA GLN A 684 -19.01 -18.01 45.17
C GLN A 684 -18.99 -19.32 44.37
N ASN A 685 -18.04 -19.47 43.44
CA ASN A 685 -17.92 -20.70 42.64
C ASN A 685 -17.44 -21.90 43.48
N ALA A 686 -16.62 -21.68 44.50
CA ALA A 686 -16.19 -22.72 45.44
C ALA A 686 -17.31 -23.16 46.41
N ALA A 687 -18.20 -22.25 46.83
CA ALA A 687 -19.33 -22.58 47.70
C ALA A 687 -20.42 -23.39 46.98
N ALA A 688 -20.60 -23.18 45.66
CA ALA A 688 -21.53 -23.95 44.83
C ALA A 688 -21.08 -25.41 44.60
N LEU A 689 -19.79 -25.70 44.75
CA LEU A 689 -19.20 -27.04 44.58
C LEU A 689 -19.25 -27.90 45.86
N LEU A 690 -19.64 -27.35 47.02
CA LEU A 690 -19.65 -28.04 48.31
C LEU A 690 -21.04 -28.35 48.87
N ALA A 691 -22.12 -28.08 48.14
CA ALA A 691 -23.49 -28.33 48.57
C ALA A 691 -24.26 -29.22 47.59
N SER A 692 -24.00 -30.52 47.63
CA SER A 692 -24.94 -31.54 47.16
C SER A 692 -24.68 -32.85 47.90
N GLU A 693 -25.39 -33.06 49.01
CA GLU A 693 -25.51 -34.38 49.61
C GLU A 693 -26.64 -35.14 48.89
N THR A 694 -26.29 -36.30 48.31
CA THR A 694 -27.28 -37.27 47.79
C THR A 694 -27.15 -38.56 48.62
N PRO A 695 -28.26 -39.22 49.03
CA PRO A 695 -28.22 -40.39 49.89
C PRO A 695 -27.82 -41.69 49.15
N THR A 696 -27.21 -42.60 49.90
CA THR A 696 -26.68 -43.91 49.51
C THR A 696 -27.70 -44.86 48.85
N PRO A 697 -27.36 -45.59 47.78
CA PRO A 697 -28.19 -46.68 47.25
C PRO A 697 -27.74 -48.09 47.72
N GLU A 698 -28.73 -48.96 47.98
CA GLU A 698 -28.60 -50.42 48.07
C GLU A 698 -28.42 -51.06 46.67
N PRO A 699 -27.85 -52.28 46.56
CA PRO A 699 -27.49 -52.86 45.27
C PRO A 699 -28.69 -53.61 44.65
N THR A 700 -29.01 -53.36 43.37
CA THR A 700 -29.86 -54.26 42.57
C THR A 700 -29.49 -54.21 41.08
N ALA A 701 -29.43 -55.43 40.52
CA ALA A 701 -29.29 -55.92 39.14
C ALA A 701 -29.08 -54.95 37.96
N THR A 702 -28.04 -55.27 37.19
CA THR A 702 -27.64 -54.72 35.89
C THR A 702 -28.72 -54.84 34.81
N THR A 703 -29.04 -53.71 34.16
CA THR A 703 -29.67 -53.66 32.84
C THR A 703 -28.73 -52.97 31.86
N MET A 704 -28.65 -53.48 30.62
CA MET A 704 -27.71 -52.99 29.60
C MET A 704 -28.01 -51.52 29.21
N PRO A 705 -26.97 -50.71 28.90
CA PRO A 705 -27.18 -49.33 28.50
C PRO A 705 -27.78 -49.22 27.09
N THR A 706 -28.84 -48.43 26.99
CA THR A 706 -29.38 -47.86 25.74
C THR A 706 -28.32 -46.93 25.12
N PRO A 707 -28.13 -46.92 23.78
CA PRO A 707 -27.11 -46.07 23.15
C PRO A 707 -27.41 -44.59 23.39
N THR A 708 -26.49 -43.91 24.06
CA THR A 708 -26.46 -42.45 24.20
C THR A 708 -26.02 -41.84 22.87
N THR A 709 -26.89 -41.05 22.24
CA THR A 709 -26.53 -40.20 21.09
C THR A 709 -25.41 -39.25 21.50
N THR A 710 -24.27 -39.34 20.82
CA THR A 710 -23.14 -38.42 21.00
C THR A 710 -23.60 -37.01 20.63
N PRO A 711 -23.44 -35.98 21.50
CA PRO A 711 -23.80 -34.61 21.11
C PRO A 711 -22.92 -34.20 19.92
N MET A 712 -23.56 -33.74 18.83
CA MET A 712 -22.85 -33.20 17.67
C MET A 712 -21.98 -32.01 18.13
N PRO A 713 -20.75 -31.87 17.59
CA PRO A 713 -19.89 -30.74 17.92
C PRO A 713 -20.57 -29.42 17.56
N LEU A 714 -20.49 -28.45 18.47
CA LEU A 714 -20.99 -27.09 18.28
C LEU A 714 -20.23 -26.43 17.12
N VAL A 715 -20.93 -25.98 16.09
CA VAL A 715 -20.38 -25.11 15.04
C VAL A 715 -21.01 -23.74 15.23
N LEU A 716 -20.17 -22.75 15.49
CA LEU A 716 -20.58 -21.36 15.67
C LEU A 716 -20.11 -20.53 14.47
N GLY A 717 -20.83 -19.45 14.16
CA GLY A 717 -20.33 -18.39 13.27
C GLY A 717 -20.61 -17.02 13.83
N CYS A 718 -19.58 -16.20 13.89
CA CYS A 718 -19.68 -14.80 14.31
C CYS A 718 -19.80 -13.90 13.07
N VAL A 719 -20.70 -12.92 13.11
CA VAL A 719 -20.99 -12.06 11.96
C VAL A 719 -19.87 -11.04 11.73
N GLU A 720 -19.25 -11.07 10.55
CA GLU A 720 -18.12 -10.18 10.18
C GLU A 720 -18.58 -8.89 9.46
N VAL A 721 -19.87 -8.75 9.17
CA VAL A 721 -20.46 -7.58 8.50
C VAL A 721 -21.41 -6.82 9.42
N ARG A 722 -21.64 -5.53 9.15
CA ARG A 722 -22.52 -4.68 9.99
C ARG A 722 -23.93 -5.24 10.16
N GLU A 723 -24.48 -5.81 9.09
CA GLU A 723 -25.81 -6.43 9.07
C GLU A 723 -25.79 -7.60 8.09
N LEU A 724 -26.10 -8.80 8.58
CA LEU A 724 -26.16 -10.01 7.76
C LEU A 724 -27.61 -10.44 7.60
N ARG A 725 -28.11 -10.44 6.35
CA ARG A 725 -29.50 -10.78 6.05
C ARG A 725 -29.74 -12.27 6.20
N VAL A 726 -30.74 -12.63 7.01
CA VAL A 726 -31.23 -14.00 7.15
C VAL A 726 -32.29 -14.27 6.11
N ARG A 727 -32.17 -15.37 5.38
CA ARG A 727 -33.03 -15.77 4.27
C ARG A 727 -33.83 -17.02 4.61
N SER A 728 -34.98 -17.20 3.97
CA SER A 728 -35.80 -18.42 4.09
C SER A 728 -35.16 -19.65 3.46
N GLY A 729 -34.17 -19.49 2.57
CA GLY A 729 -33.42 -20.57 1.92
C GLY A 729 -31.99 -20.15 1.55
N PRO A 730 -31.14 -21.11 1.12
CA PRO A 730 -29.71 -20.93 0.90
C PRO A 730 -29.36 -20.23 -0.43
N ALA A 731 -30.00 -19.12 -0.74
CA ALA A 731 -29.63 -18.27 -1.87
C ALA A 731 -30.18 -16.83 -1.71
N THR A 732 -29.60 -15.89 -2.47
CA THR A 732 -30.03 -14.49 -2.46
C THR A 732 -31.41 -14.27 -3.11
N SER A 733 -31.94 -15.25 -3.85
CA SER A 733 -33.29 -15.26 -4.42
C SER A 733 -34.39 -15.50 -3.38
N PHE A 734 -34.07 -16.12 -2.24
CA PHE A 734 -35.04 -16.40 -1.17
C PHE A 734 -35.44 -15.13 -0.41
N GLN A 735 -36.67 -15.11 0.11
CA GLN A 735 -37.19 -13.98 0.89
C GLN A 735 -36.34 -13.76 2.14
N GLN A 736 -35.99 -12.50 2.43
CA GLN A 736 -35.35 -12.10 3.68
C GLN A 736 -36.36 -12.23 4.83
N VAL A 737 -35.99 -13.00 5.86
CA VAL A 737 -36.82 -13.28 7.05
C VAL A 737 -36.27 -12.60 8.32
N GLY A 738 -35.08 -12.00 8.26
CA GLY A 738 -34.57 -11.11 9.30
C GLY A 738 -33.10 -10.71 9.08
N GLY A 739 -32.38 -10.42 10.16
CA GLY A 739 -30.99 -9.98 10.11
C GLY A 739 -30.22 -10.28 11.40
N LEU A 740 -28.91 -10.51 11.27
CA LEU A 740 -27.97 -10.71 12.37
C LEU A 740 -27.03 -9.51 12.49
N ARG A 741 -26.57 -9.19 13.70
CA ARG A 741 -25.71 -8.02 13.95
C ARG A 741 -24.24 -8.41 14.02
N PHE A 742 -23.38 -7.45 13.68
CA PHE A 742 -21.92 -7.57 13.78
C PHE A 742 -21.45 -8.07 15.15
N GLU A 743 -20.43 -8.93 15.16
CA GLU A 743 -19.82 -9.57 16.35
C GLU A 743 -20.73 -10.51 17.16
N GLU A 744 -22.00 -10.67 16.81
CA GLU A 744 -22.85 -11.69 17.41
C GLU A 744 -22.54 -13.07 16.79
N CYS A 745 -22.49 -14.10 17.64
CA CYS A 745 -22.18 -15.46 17.23
C CYS A 745 -23.40 -16.36 17.35
N TYR A 746 -23.64 -17.16 16.33
CA TYR A 746 -24.82 -18.01 16.21
C TYR A 746 -24.42 -19.46 15.99
N GLU A 747 -25.23 -20.39 16.51
CA GLU A 747 -25.05 -21.82 16.28
C GLU A 747 -25.67 -22.24 14.96
N PHE A 748 -24.99 -23.14 14.25
CA PHE A 748 -25.51 -23.75 13.03
C PHE A 748 -25.78 -25.23 13.22
N ASP A 749 -26.81 -25.72 12.54
CA ASP A 749 -27.24 -27.10 12.60
C ASP A 749 -27.22 -27.83 11.24
N ALA A 750 -27.06 -27.09 10.13
CA ALA A 750 -27.00 -27.64 8.78
C ALA A 750 -26.22 -26.75 7.80
N ILE A 751 -25.86 -27.33 6.67
CA ILE A 751 -25.22 -26.67 5.53
C ILE A 751 -25.91 -27.10 4.22
N ASN A 752 -25.94 -26.23 3.20
CA ASN A 752 -26.48 -26.59 1.89
C ASN A 752 -25.52 -27.46 1.06
N VAL A 753 -25.99 -27.95 -0.09
CA VAL A 753 -25.24 -28.84 -0.99
C VAL A 753 -23.97 -28.18 -1.52
N GLU A 754 -24.03 -26.91 -1.91
CA GLU A 754 -22.88 -26.14 -2.41
C GLU A 754 -21.92 -25.70 -1.29
N ARG A 755 -22.30 -25.87 -0.03
CA ARG A 755 -21.51 -25.54 1.17
C ARG A 755 -21.11 -24.07 1.27
N ASP A 756 -21.97 -23.17 0.81
CA ASP A 756 -21.83 -21.72 0.87
C ASP A 756 -22.87 -21.04 1.76
N TRP A 757 -23.91 -21.76 2.20
CA TRP A 757 -24.90 -21.31 3.18
C TRP A 757 -25.04 -22.25 4.36
N VAL A 758 -25.18 -21.69 5.56
CA VAL A 758 -25.47 -22.42 6.81
C VAL A 758 -26.82 -22.02 7.37
N ARG A 759 -27.45 -22.98 8.04
CA ARG A 759 -28.74 -22.78 8.71
C ARG A 759 -28.54 -22.56 10.20
N LEU A 760 -29.18 -21.52 10.72
CA LEU A 760 -29.23 -21.19 12.13
C LEU A 760 -29.99 -22.27 12.90
N ARG A 761 -29.40 -22.74 14.00
CA ARG A 761 -30.01 -23.74 14.90
C ARG A 761 -31.24 -23.20 15.62
N GLU A 762 -31.17 -21.94 16.07
CA GLU A 762 -32.27 -21.21 16.69
C GLU A 762 -32.30 -19.80 16.08
N PHE A 763 -33.45 -19.40 15.54
CA PHE A 763 -33.66 -18.07 14.98
C PHE A 763 -35.03 -17.55 15.41
N GLU A 764 -35.05 -16.52 16.25
CA GLU A 764 -36.29 -15.82 16.63
C GLU A 764 -36.71 -14.87 15.49
N GLY A 765 -37.38 -15.43 14.48
CA GLY A 765 -37.87 -14.70 13.31
C GLY A 765 -39.26 -15.15 12.84
N VAL A 766 -39.65 -14.77 11.62
CA VAL A 766 -40.95 -15.15 11.01
C VAL A 766 -41.03 -16.65 10.66
N SER A 767 -39.89 -17.33 10.63
CA SER A 767 -39.75 -18.78 10.43
C SER A 767 -38.88 -19.38 11.53
N ASP A 768 -39.13 -20.64 11.91
CA ASP A 768 -38.39 -21.38 12.96
C ASP A 768 -36.92 -21.65 12.61
N TYR A 769 -36.50 -21.29 11.40
CA TYR A 769 -35.14 -21.43 10.90
C TYR A 769 -34.80 -20.30 9.93
N GLY A 770 -33.51 -20.09 9.69
CA GLY A 770 -33.01 -19.09 8.76
C GLY A 770 -31.65 -19.47 8.20
N TRP A 771 -31.41 -19.09 6.94
CA TRP A 771 -30.17 -19.35 6.23
C TRP A 771 -29.34 -18.08 6.10
N VAL A 772 -28.03 -18.22 6.28
CA VAL A 772 -27.06 -17.13 6.11
C VAL A 772 -25.86 -17.62 5.32
N ALA A 773 -25.29 -16.75 4.50
CA ALA A 773 -24.13 -17.09 3.68
C ALA A 773 -22.87 -17.17 4.55
N ILE A 774 -22.13 -18.27 4.41
CA ILE A 774 -20.90 -18.57 5.17
C ILE A 774 -19.82 -17.49 4.95
N GLU A 775 -19.87 -16.79 3.82
CA GLU A 775 -18.86 -15.79 3.49
C GLU A 775 -18.85 -14.56 4.40
N PHE A 776 -19.94 -14.31 5.12
CA PHE A 776 -20.07 -13.19 6.07
C PHE A 776 -19.89 -13.62 7.53
N LEU A 777 -19.37 -14.83 7.75
CA LEU A 777 -19.20 -15.44 9.05
C LEU A 777 -17.73 -15.83 9.30
N GLU A 778 -17.25 -15.52 10.50
CA GLU A 778 -16.08 -16.17 11.10
C GLU A 778 -16.54 -17.49 11.73
N VAL A 779 -16.24 -18.61 11.08
CA VAL A 779 -16.69 -19.93 11.55
C VAL A 779 -15.76 -20.48 12.62
N ILE A 780 -16.33 -20.81 13.77
CA ILE A 780 -15.65 -21.43 14.91
C ILE A 780 -16.18 -22.86 15.03
N GLY A 781 -15.40 -23.82 14.53
CA GLY A 781 -15.75 -25.24 14.54
C GLY A 781 -15.40 -25.94 13.23
N ASP A 782 -15.72 -27.22 13.16
CA ASP A 782 -15.54 -28.03 11.94
C ASP A 782 -16.86 -28.05 11.16
N ILE A 783 -17.00 -27.10 10.23
CA ILE A 783 -18.22 -26.91 9.42
C ILE A 783 -18.54 -28.12 8.54
N ASP A 784 -17.52 -28.92 8.20
CA ASP A 784 -17.67 -30.11 7.38
C ASP A 784 -18.42 -31.24 8.10
N ARG A 785 -18.63 -31.10 9.43
CA ARG A 785 -19.43 -32.01 10.24
C ARG A 785 -20.91 -31.65 10.29
N LEU A 786 -21.31 -30.49 9.76
CA LEU A 786 -22.73 -30.15 9.66
C LEU A 786 -23.41 -31.08 8.64
N PRO A 787 -24.62 -31.58 8.94
CA PRO A 787 -25.39 -32.36 7.99
C PRO A 787 -25.73 -31.50 6.76
N VAL A 788 -25.55 -32.08 5.59
CA VAL A 788 -25.98 -31.48 4.32
C VAL A 788 -27.49 -31.65 4.20
N MET A 789 -28.22 -30.56 4.01
CA MET A 789 -29.66 -30.58 3.75
C MET A 789 -29.91 -30.35 2.26
N GLU A 790 -30.64 -31.27 1.63
CA GLU A 790 -31.15 -31.12 0.26
C GLU A 790 -32.39 -30.22 0.28
N GLU A 791 -32.63 -29.50 -0.81
CA GLU A 791 -33.80 -28.62 -0.95
C GLU A 791 -35.10 -29.44 -0.86
N ASP A 792 -36.00 -29.09 0.08
CA ASP A 792 -37.40 -29.44 -0.08
C ASP A 792 -37.97 -28.52 -1.18
N SER A 793 -38.28 -29.13 -2.33
CA SER A 793 -38.81 -28.53 -3.55
C SER A 793 -40.05 -27.66 -3.35
#